data_AF-A0A8T2TAC2-F1
#
_entry.id   AF-A0A8T2TAC2-F1
#
_cell.length_a   1.000
_cell.length_b   1.000
_cell.length_c   1.000
_cell.angle_alpha   90.00
_cell.angle_beta   90.00
_cell.angle_gamma   90.00
#
_symmetry.space_group_name_H-M   'P 1'
#
loop_
_entity.id
_entity.type
_entity.pdbx_description
1 polymer ?
#
loop_
_entity_poly.entity_id
_entity_poly.type
_entity_poly.pdbx_seq_one_letter_code
_entity_poly.pdbx_strand_id
1 'polypeptide(L)'
;MAEVAVQLADQPPSFLPHFANDEVRALNDLVVQAQKELRDVDEAVEEQEERTVIMEQHMRRLEQEILQTQCRSDAKRREIATEEHLKKLAEMEVARIQRDLVRLQKESEETASSIRSLNSSILKANEKMEKFRLLMQWNKEELEQWAKAAEQKDEDDFALQMYSKSDNAKVKELYLEAERVSSEVCALQQALEAEVTSTQSTQIELDKTAEVFRTLHNERKELIKLWEESIETIHKRDESIHKAAEEFAKNKIQMRDEKRQLDDLAEKLAKEIQLISELKKQVMNKEEEAVKAQEMFLKEEASTKEAEEELVLMRRSLELAVAHLASLCVQKLQAEEDLKNKKEKVKEVSKKLEDTKHKVEEELVLLDTLDKKRKELERILTDEEAKLKAAKKEVNLVKERHFEASENLSAMCDKEKDTVHEIKGANAQSAALSNQIRQMEEKVLRLDELLYSTEFQIQCLERKVARASGERSDIEAKEAKTRLTELEKELQVKKSEQALVLSQIKKAEEDSRAAKRKNEELVKKVSDSNEKNSELTLASETGLQAIKGMVKQKEEKLLARDLLQMEVNRLQGVLNLKTDAVFGMEDMKQRLKMNMEERKEELQGRFKNQHKEIKALRQEIHCLSLKKKRLYLQCEKLQAKYETLLRRTKFEPGDKRSPQLLIANASKEQESMQQEGYNLEQQVQEVKEEIRALEGAVDDVKEANELLRHSYRSPKMKELADEQLQLKIELEKALESLHDRQKLEQSLLEQKNVSALF
;
A
#
# COMPACT_ATOMS: atom_id res chain seq x y z
N MET A 1 -95.83 -72.72 74.37
CA MET A 1 -96.75 -72.33 75.47
C MET A 1 -98.23 -72.24 75.02
N ALA A 2 -98.62 -72.88 73.90
CA ALA A 2 -100.02 -72.93 73.46
C ALA A 2 -100.38 -74.28 72.77
N GLU A 3 -99.63 -75.34 73.10
CA GLU A 3 -99.80 -76.70 72.56
C GLU A 3 -99.31 -77.67 73.64
N VAL A 4 -100.21 -78.04 74.56
CA VAL A 4 -99.99 -78.99 75.67
C VAL A 4 -101.24 -79.87 75.84
N ALA A 5 -101.89 -80.21 74.72
CA ALA A 5 -103.19 -80.88 74.67
C ALA A 5 -103.28 -81.99 73.59
N VAL A 6 -102.16 -82.28 72.93
CA VAL A 6 -102.01 -83.23 71.81
C VAL A 6 -100.59 -83.81 71.91
N GLN A 7 -100.34 -85.13 71.86
CA GLN A 7 -101.24 -86.28 72.00
C GLN A 7 -101.13 -86.90 73.41
N LEU A 8 -102.27 -87.28 74.01
CA LEU A 8 -102.33 -88.16 75.18
C LEU A 8 -103.04 -89.49 74.85
N ALA A 9 -103.02 -89.86 73.57
CA ALA A 9 -103.79 -90.95 72.99
C ALA A 9 -103.02 -91.60 71.82
N ASP A 10 -102.03 -92.44 72.15
CA ASP A 10 -101.56 -93.54 71.30
C ASP A 10 -100.79 -94.56 72.16
N GLN A 11 -101.48 -95.11 73.15
CA GLN A 11 -101.08 -96.38 73.76
C GLN A 11 -101.71 -97.51 72.94
N PRO A 12 -100.95 -98.29 72.15
CA PRO A 12 -101.50 -99.42 71.42
C PRO A 12 -102.08 -100.43 72.44
N PRO A 13 -103.24 -101.05 72.17
CA PRO A 13 -103.93 -101.89 73.13
C PRO A 13 -103.07 -103.09 73.51
N SER A 14 -102.90 -103.32 74.82
CA SER A 14 -102.12 -104.44 75.34
C SER A 14 -102.76 -105.77 74.93
N PHE A 15 -102.17 -106.42 73.92
CA PHE A 15 -102.60 -107.72 73.40
C PHE A 15 -102.18 -108.91 74.28
N LEU A 16 -101.92 -108.67 75.56
CA LEU A 16 -101.46 -109.67 76.52
C LEU A 16 -102.65 -110.34 77.24
N PRO A 17 -102.80 -111.67 77.15
CA PRO A 17 -103.79 -112.41 77.93
C PRO A 17 -103.58 -112.22 79.44
N HIS A 18 -104.66 -112.33 80.22
CA HIS A 18 -104.69 -112.12 81.68
C HIS A 18 -103.82 -113.07 82.55
N PHE A 19 -102.97 -113.90 81.94
CA PHE A 19 -101.96 -114.71 82.65
C PHE A 19 -100.50 -114.36 82.27
N ALA A 20 -100.26 -113.30 81.50
CA ALA A 20 -98.93 -112.94 81.03
C ALA A 20 -97.99 -112.45 82.15
N ASN A 21 -96.92 -113.21 82.40
CA ASN A 21 -95.83 -112.89 83.34
C ASN A 21 -95.13 -111.57 82.99
N ASP A 22 -94.53 -110.93 83.99
CA ASP A 22 -94.03 -109.55 83.90
C ASP A 22 -92.86 -109.38 82.91
N GLU A 23 -92.04 -110.42 82.70
CA GLU A 23 -90.97 -110.46 81.67
C GLU A 23 -91.51 -110.16 80.26
N VAL A 24 -92.72 -110.62 79.93
CA VAL A 24 -93.33 -110.42 78.61
C VAL A 24 -93.85 -108.99 78.44
N ARG A 25 -94.21 -108.31 79.54
CA ARG A 25 -94.52 -106.87 79.53
C ARG A 25 -93.26 -106.04 79.32
N ALA A 26 -92.19 -106.33 80.08
CA ALA A 26 -90.90 -105.67 79.90
C ALA A 26 -90.36 -105.80 78.46
N LEU A 27 -90.54 -106.96 77.82
CA LEU A 27 -90.14 -107.16 76.42
C LEU A 27 -90.98 -106.34 75.44
N ASN A 28 -92.28 -106.18 75.68
CA ASN A 28 -93.15 -105.34 74.84
C ASN A 28 -92.80 -103.85 74.99
N ASP A 29 -92.51 -103.39 76.21
CA ASP A 29 -92.11 -102.01 76.47
C ASP A 29 -90.77 -101.66 75.80
N LEU A 30 -89.81 -102.61 75.78
CA LEU A 30 -88.57 -102.50 75.01
C LEU A 30 -88.81 -102.41 73.49
N VAL A 31 -89.79 -103.13 72.94
CA VAL A 31 -90.15 -103.03 71.50
C VAL A 31 -90.77 -101.67 71.19
N VAL A 32 -91.60 -101.12 72.07
CA VAL A 32 -92.18 -99.77 71.91
C VAL A 32 -91.10 -98.69 72.05
N GLN A 33 -90.11 -98.87 72.92
CA GLN A 33 -88.93 -97.99 73.00
C GLN A 33 -88.13 -98.01 71.69
N ALA A 34 -87.79 -99.18 71.15
CA ALA A 34 -87.10 -99.30 69.86
C ALA A 34 -87.90 -98.69 68.68
N GLN A 35 -89.24 -98.76 68.70
CA GLN A 35 -90.12 -98.09 67.72
C GLN A 35 -90.24 -96.58 67.90
N LYS A 36 -89.76 -96.01 69.02
CA LYS A 36 -89.55 -94.57 69.18
C LYS A 36 -88.15 -94.19 68.73
N GLU A 37 -87.12 -94.91 69.20
CA GLU A 37 -85.72 -94.70 68.79
C GLU A 37 -85.55 -94.73 67.27
N LEU A 38 -86.26 -95.61 66.56
CA LEU A 38 -86.28 -95.64 65.10
C LEU A 38 -86.78 -94.32 64.48
N ARG A 39 -87.87 -93.73 65.00
CA ARG A 39 -88.41 -92.46 64.50
C ARG A 39 -87.53 -91.26 64.86
N ASP A 40 -87.00 -91.24 66.08
CA ASP A 40 -86.02 -90.25 66.52
C ASP A 40 -84.73 -90.30 65.64
N VAL A 41 -84.41 -91.46 65.05
CA VAL A 41 -83.34 -91.64 64.05
C VAL A 41 -83.77 -91.24 62.64
N ASP A 42 -84.98 -91.59 62.19
CA ASP A 42 -85.49 -91.23 60.85
C ASP A 42 -85.55 -89.69 60.68
N GLU A 43 -86.05 -88.95 61.68
CA GLU A 43 -86.05 -87.47 61.67
C GLU A 43 -84.62 -86.89 61.58
N ALA A 44 -83.66 -87.49 62.30
CA ALA A 44 -82.25 -87.09 62.26
C ALA A 44 -81.55 -87.44 60.93
N VAL A 45 -82.06 -88.42 60.18
CA VAL A 45 -81.61 -88.70 58.80
C VAL A 45 -82.15 -87.63 57.85
N GLU A 46 -83.43 -87.26 57.93
CA GLU A 46 -84.01 -86.20 57.08
C GLU A 46 -83.30 -84.85 57.27
N GLU A 47 -83.05 -84.40 58.51
CA GLU A 47 -82.29 -83.17 58.78
C GLU A 47 -80.88 -83.21 58.15
N GLN A 48 -80.22 -84.37 58.21
CA GLN A 48 -78.86 -84.54 57.68
C GLN A 48 -78.87 -84.64 56.15
N GLU A 49 -79.91 -85.21 55.52
CA GLU A 49 -80.09 -85.18 54.06
C GLU A 49 -80.29 -83.75 53.55
N GLU A 50 -81.22 -82.97 54.13
CA GLU A 50 -81.40 -81.55 53.76
C GLU A 50 -80.09 -80.76 53.89
N ARG A 51 -79.36 -80.98 54.99
CA ARG A 51 -78.05 -80.37 55.23
C ARG A 51 -77.03 -80.75 54.16
N THR A 52 -76.98 -82.00 53.71
CA THR A 52 -76.07 -82.41 52.62
C THR A 52 -76.45 -81.75 51.30
N VAL A 53 -77.73 -81.65 50.97
CA VAL A 53 -78.21 -80.96 49.75
C VAL A 53 -77.80 -79.47 49.76
N ILE A 54 -77.93 -78.78 50.90
CA ILE A 54 -77.46 -77.39 51.04
C ILE A 54 -75.93 -77.31 50.91
N MET A 55 -75.19 -78.26 51.48
CA MET A 55 -73.73 -78.31 51.40
C MET A 55 -73.24 -78.55 49.97
N GLU A 56 -73.87 -79.44 49.20
CA GLU A 56 -73.60 -79.64 47.78
C GLU A 56 -73.88 -78.38 46.96
N GLN A 57 -75.03 -77.73 47.17
CA GLN A 57 -75.35 -76.47 46.50
C GLN A 57 -74.36 -75.35 46.86
N HIS A 58 -73.77 -75.37 48.05
CA HIS A 58 -72.69 -74.46 48.43
C HIS A 58 -71.36 -74.86 47.75
N MET A 59 -71.01 -76.15 47.71
CA MET A 59 -69.81 -76.66 47.07
C MET A 59 -69.79 -76.36 45.57
N ARG A 60 -70.90 -76.62 44.85
CA ARG A 60 -71.07 -76.26 43.43
C ARG A 60 -70.93 -74.76 43.17
N ARG A 61 -71.30 -73.90 44.13
CA ARG A 61 -71.08 -72.44 44.05
C ARG A 61 -69.61 -72.08 44.29
N LEU A 62 -68.94 -72.70 45.27
CA LEU A 62 -67.50 -72.53 45.50
C LEU A 62 -66.68 -72.97 44.28
N GLU A 63 -67.03 -74.09 43.65
CA GLU A 63 -66.41 -74.57 42.40
C GLU A 63 -66.55 -73.56 41.25
N GLN A 64 -67.73 -72.94 41.11
CA GLN A 64 -67.96 -71.88 40.12
C GLN A 64 -67.15 -70.62 40.41
N GLU A 65 -67.02 -70.21 41.67
CA GLU A 65 -66.16 -69.07 42.06
C GLU A 65 -64.67 -69.37 41.90
N ILE A 66 -64.24 -70.60 42.18
CA ILE A 66 -62.86 -71.07 41.91
C ILE A 66 -62.58 -71.04 40.39
N LEU A 67 -63.50 -71.52 39.57
CA LEU A 67 -63.37 -71.48 38.10
C LEU A 67 -63.31 -70.03 37.57
N GLN A 68 -64.19 -69.15 38.07
CA GLN A 68 -64.20 -67.73 37.70
C GLN A 68 -62.91 -67.02 38.11
N THR A 69 -62.41 -67.25 39.34
CA THR A 69 -61.17 -66.63 39.82
C THR A 69 -59.93 -67.17 39.10
N GLN A 70 -59.89 -68.47 38.75
CA GLN A 70 -58.86 -69.03 37.86
C GLN A 70 -58.90 -68.37 36.47
N CYS A 71 -60.08 -68.27 35.83
CA CYS A 71 -60.23 -67.62 34.53
C CYS A 71 -59.78 -66.15 34.55
N ARG A 72 -60.06 -65.41 35.62
CA ARG A 72 -59.58 -64.04 35.84
C ARG A 72 -58.08 -63.96 36.08
N SER A 73 -57.49 -64.94 36.78
CA SER A 73 -56.04 -65.05 36.97
C SER A 73 -55.32 -65.29 35.65
N ASP A 74 -55.82 -66.22 34.82
CA ASP A 74 -55.25 -66.51 33.51
C ASP A 74 -55.46 -65.38 32.49
N ALA A 75 -56.57 -64.63 32.57
CA ALA A 75 -56.72 -63.38 31.82
C ALA A 75 -55.61 -62.39 32.20
N LYS A 76 -55.40 -62.14 33.49
CA LYS A 76 -54.33 -61.24 33.97
C LYS A 76 -52.92 -61.74 33.62
N ARG A 77 -52.66 -63.05 33.61
CA ARG A 77 -51.39 -63.62 33.13
C ARG A 77 -51.16 -63.35 31.64
N ARG A 78 -52.19 -63.45 30.80
CA ARG A 78 -52.11 -63.09 29.36
C ARG A 78 -51.87 -61.59 29.17
N GLU A 79 -52.56 -60.75 29.93
CA GLU A 79 -52.35 -59.29 29.92
C GLU A 79 -50.89 -58.93 30.27
N ILE A 80 -50.36 -59.46 31.38
CA ILE A 80 -48.95 -59.26 31.79
C ILE A 80 -47.98 -59.72 30.69
N ALA A 81 -48.24 -60.86 30.05
CA ALA A 81 -47.41 -61.34 28.94
C ALA A 81 -47.45 -60.39 27.72
N THR A 82 -48.59 -59.75 27.44
CA THR A 82 -48.69 -58.72 26.39
C THR A 82 -48.01 -57.41 26.78
N GLU A 83 -48.12 -56.97 28.04
CA GLU A 83 -47.41 -55.79 28.55
C GLU A 83 -45.89 -55.99 28.52
N GLU A 84 -45.40 -57.17 28.91
CA GLU A 84 -43.99 -57.55 28.77
C GLU A 84 -43.51 -57.52 27.32
N HIS A 85 -44.34 -57.98 26.37
CA HIS A 85 -43.99 -57.95 24.95
C HIS A 85 -43.93 -56.53 24.40
N LEU A 86 -44.92 -55.70 24.71
CA LEU A 86 -44.95 -54.28 24.35
C LEU A 86 -43.77 -53.51 24.97
N LYS A 87 -43.42 -53.80 26.22
CA LYS A 87 -42.22 -53.23 26.88
C LYS A 87 -40.94 -53.63 26.13
N LYS A 88 -40.77 -54.90 25.78
CA LYS A 88 -39.59 -55.38 25.03
C LYS A 88 -39.47 -54.72 23.64
N LEU A 89 -40.60 -54.50 22.96
CA LEU A 89 -40.63 -53.74 21.71
C LEU A 89 -40.20 -52.28 21.92
N ALA A 90 -40.74 -51.60 22.92
CA ALA A 90 -40.36 -50.22 23.24
C ALA A 90 -38.87 -50.10 23.65
N GLU A 91 -38.34 -51.05 24.41
CA GLU A 91 -36.91 -51.13 24.76
C GLU A 91 -36.03 -51.33 23.51
N MET A 92 -36.47 -52.16 22.55
CA MET A 92 -35.78 -52.33 21.26
C MET A 92 -35.83 -51.07 20.38
N GLU A 93 -36.95 -50.33 20.37
CA GLU A 93 -37.08 -49.06 19.66
C GLU A 93 -36.22 -47.97 20.29
N VAL A 94 -36.21 -47.83 21.62
CA VAL A 94 -35.31 -46.91 22.34
C VAL A 94 -33.85 -47.26 22.05
N ALA A 95 -33.46 -48.54 22.11
CA ALA A 95 -32.11 -48.99 21.78
C ALA A 95 -31.75 -48.82 20.28
N ARG A 96 -32.74 -48.73 19.38
CA ARG A 96 -32.52 -48.31 17.97
C ARG A 96 -32.30 -46.80 17.90
N ILE A 97 -33.20 -46.00 18.46
CA ILE A 97 -33.14 -44.53 18.44
C ILE A 97 -31.83 -44.03 19.06
N GLN A 98 -31.36 -44.64 20.16
CA GLN A 98 -30.07 -44.33 20.77
C GLN A 98 -28.88 -44.59 19.82
N ARG A 99 -28.89 -45.69 19.05
CA ARG A 99 -27.85 -46.00 18.06
C ARG A 99 -27.89 -45.05 16.87
N ASP A 100 -29.09 -44.74 16.36
CA ASP A 100 -29.28 -43.77 15.28
C ASP A 100 -28.84 -42.35 15.73
N LEU A 101 -29.14 -41.95 16.98
CA LEU A 101 -28.71 -40.67 17.58
C LEU A 101 -27.19 -40.60 17.75
N VAL A 102 -26.53 -41.66 18.24
CA VAL A 102 -25.05 -41.70 18.34
C VAL A 102 -24.38 -41.68 16.97
N ARG A 103 -25.00 -42.26 15.93
CA ARG A 103 -24.50 -42.14 14.54
C ARG A 103 -24.63 -40.70 14.05
N LEU A 104 -25.79 -40.07 14.19
CA LEU A 104 -26.04 -38.68 13.79
C LEU A 104 -25.15 -37.68 14.55
N GLN A 105 -24.81 -37.94 15.81
CA GLN A 105 -23.83 -37.15 16.57
C GLN A 105 -22.44 -37.22 15.94
N LYS A 106 -21.97 -38.40 15.53
CA LYS A 106 -20.68 -38.54 14.84
C LYS A 106 -20.68 -37.86 13.47
N GLU A 107 -21.74 -38.06 12.68
CA GLU A 107 -21.92 -37.35 11.39
C GLU A 107 -21.91 -35.81 11.59
N SER A 108 -22.47 -35.31 12.70
CA SER A 108 -22.42 -33.90 13.09
C SER A 108 -21.02 -33.44 13.52
N GLU A 109 -20.28 -34.24 14.28
CA GLU A 109 -18.89 -33.95 14.67
C GLU A 109 -17.93 -33.96 13.48
N GLU A 110 -18.10 -34.91 12.56
CA GLU A 110 -17.33 -35.05 11.32
C GLU A 110 -17.59 -33.87 10.37
N THR A 111 -18.85 -33.49 10.16
CA THR A 111 -19.20 -32.29 9.38
C THR A 111 -18.72 -30.99 10.06
N ALA A 112 -18.83 -30.87 11.38
CA ALA A 112 -18.27 -29.74 12.13
C ALA A 112 -16.72 -29.70 12.10
N SER A 113 -16.04 -30.84 12.01
CA SER A 113 -14.59 -30.90 11.76
C SER A 113 -14.24 -30.46 10.33
N SER A 114 -15.05 -30.89 9.36
CA SER A 114 -14.90 -30.53 7.94
C SER A 114 -15.07 -29.02 7.73
N ILE A 115 -16.12 -28.43 8.32
CA ILE A 115 -16.37 -26.97 8.32
C ILE A 115 -15.19 -26.21 8.96
N ARG A 116 -14.65 -26.68 10.09
CA ARG A 116 -13.45 -26.07 10.70
C ARG A 116 -12.23 -26.16 9.78
N SER A 117 -12.04 -27.27 9.06
CA SER A 117 -10.94 -27.41 8.10
C SER A 117 -11.09 -26.48 6.89
N LEU A 118 -12.31 -26.37 6.34
CA LEU A 118 -12.64 -25.46 5.25
C LEU A 118 -12.46 -24.00 5.66
N ASN A 119 -12.94 -23.61 6.86
CA ASN A 119 -12.73 -22.26 7.39
C ASN A 119 -11.23 -21.94 7.58
N SER A 120 -10.42 -22.89 8.06
CA SER A 120 -8.95 -22.70 8.11
C SER A 120 -8.34 -22.54 6.72
N SER A 121 -8.84 -23.27 5.72
CA SER A 121 -8.40 -23.13 4.32
C SER A 121 -8.80 -21.79 3.72
N ILE A 122 -10.02 -21.31 3.98
CA ILE A 122 -10.54 -20.01 3.53
C ILE A 122 -9.74 -18.88 4.18
N LEU A 123 -9.43 -18.95 5.47
CA LEU A 123 -8.57 -17.96 6.13
C LEU A 123 -7.16 -17.91 5.50
N LYS A 124 -6.54 -19.07 5.26
CA LYS A 124 -5.23 -19.17 4.56
C LYS A 124 -5.30 -18.68 3.10
N ALA A 125 -6.44 -18.85 2.43
CA ALA A 125 -6.66 -18.31 1.08
C ALA A 125 -6.83 -16.78 1.10
N ASN A 126 -7.56 -16.25 2.07
CA ASN A 126 -7.73 -14.80 2.26
C ASN A 126 -6.39 -14.13 2.64
N GLU A 127 -5.58 -14.73 3.52
CA GLU A 127 -4.23 -14.26 3.81
C GLU A 127 -3.34 -14.19 2.55
N LYS A 128 -3.43 -15.20 1.67
CA LYS A 128 -2.73 -15.19 0.38
C LYS A 128 -3.30 -14.10 -0.54
N MET A 129 -4.61 -13.90 -0.56
CA MET A 129 -5.27 -12.86 -1.33
C MET A 129 -4.85 -11.46 -0.87
N GLU A 130 -4.73 -11.20 0.44
CA GLU A 130 -4.19 -9.94 0.96
C GLU A 130 -2.70 -9.75 0.63
N LYS A 131 -1.89 -10.81 0.72
CA LYS A 131 -0.48 -10.77 0.28
C LYS A 131 -0.36 -10.43 -1.21
N PHE A 132 -1.26 -10.96 -2.06
CA PHE A 132 -1.33 -10.59 -3.48
C PHE A 132 -1.91 -9.18 -3.71
N ARG A 133 -2.86 -8.70 -2.89
CA ARG A 133 -3.35 -7.31 -2.95
C ARG A 133 -2.25 -6.31 -2.63
N LEU A 134 -1.49 -6.56 -1.56
CA LEU A 134 -0.36 -5.72 -1.16
C LEU A 134 0.75 -5.72 -2.23
N LEU A 135 1.08 -6.89 -2.78
CA LEU A 135 2.03 -6.99 -3.89
C LEU A 135 1.53 -6.28 -5.14
N MET A 136 0.24 -6.37 -5.47
CA MET A 136 -0.35 -5.67 -6.62
C MET A 136 -0.41 -4.15 -6.41
N GLN A 137 -0.59 -3.68 -5.18
CA GLN A 137 -0.48 -2.27 -4.81
C GLN A 137 0.96 -1.78 -4.96
N TRP A 138 1.94 -2.48 -4.39
CA TRP A 138 3.36 -2.14 -4.52
C TRP A 138 3.81 -2.16 -6.00
N ASN A 139 3.51 -3.21 -6.76
CA ASN A 139 3.83 -3.28 -8.19
C ASN A 139 3.18 -2.13 -9.00
N LYS A 140 2.00 -1.64 -8.59
CA LYS A 140 1.34 -0.48 -9.20
C LYS A 140 2.02 0.83 -8.82
N GLU A 141 2.39 1.01 -7.55
CA GLU A 141 3.14 2.19 -7.08
C GLU A 141 4.54 2.26 -7.70
N GLU A 142 5.20 1.12 -7.89
CA GLU A 142 6.46 1.00 -8.61
C GLU A 142 6.28 1.31 -10.11
N LEU A 143 5.27 0.76 -10.78
CA LEU A 143 4.96 1.10 -12.17
C LEU A 143 4.68 2.60 -12.35
N GLU A 144 3.95 3.21 -11.42
CA GLU A 144 3.70 4.66 -11.43
C GLU A 144 4.96 5.49 -11.16
N GLN A 145 5.92 4.99 -10.39
CA GLN A 145 7.22 5.64 -10.21
C GLN A 145 8.08 5.54 -11.47
N TRP A 146 8.15 4.37 -12.11
CA TRP A 146 8.84 4.19 -13.39
C TRP A 146 8.20 5.01 -14.51
N ALA A 147 6.87 5.12 -14.56
CA ALA A 147 6.17 5.96 -15.53
C ALA A 147 6.53 7.45 -15.35
N LYS A 148 6.50 7.97 -14.10
CA LYS A 148 6.89 9.36 -13.80
C LYS A 148 8.37 9.62 -14.08
N ALA A 149 9.24 8.64 -13.82
CA ALA A 149 10.67 8.73 -14.11
C ALA A 149 10.96 8.71 -15.62
N ALA A 150 10.17 7.98 -16.41
CA ALA A 150 10.22 8.00 -17.87
C ALA A 150 9.69 9.33 -18.44
N GLU A 151 8.54 9.81 -17.96
CA GLU A 151 7.95 11.11 -18.34
C GLU A 151 8.93 12.27 -18.06
N GLN A 152 9.58 12.29 -16.89
CA GLN A 152 10.65 13.24 -16.56
C GLN A 152 11.90 13.09 -17.44
N LYS A 153 12.19 11.90 -17.97
CA LYS A 153 13.30 11.67 -18.91
C LYS A 153 12.96 12.15 -20.31
N ASP A 154 11.72 11.97 -20.76
CA ASP A 154 11.23 12.52 -22.02
C ASP A 154 11.16 14.07 -21.96
N GLU A 155 10.80 14.66 -20.81
CA GLU A 155 10.88 16.11 -20.57
C GLU A 155 12.34 16.63 -20.60
N ASP A 156 13.26 15.97 -19.89
CA ASP A 156 14.69 16.31 -19.91
C ASP A 156 15.29 16.20 -21.33
N ASP A 157 15.02 15.10 -22.05
CA ASP A 157 15.53 14.90 -23.41
C ASP A 157 14.91 15.89 -24.40
N PHE A 158 13.65 16.29 -24.22
CA PHE A 158 13.05 17.38 -25.00
C PHE A 158 13.72 18.73 -24.70
N ALA A 159 14.01 19.03 -23.44
CA ALA A 159 14.75 20.24 -23.07
C ALA A 159 16.17 20.23 -23.65
N LEU A 160 16.90 19.11 -23.58
CA LEU A 160 18.21 18.93 -24.19
C LEU A 160 18.17 19.08 -25.73
N GLN A 161 17.13 18.57 -26.39
CA GLN A 161 16.92 18.80 -27.82
C GLN A 161 16.66 20.28 -28.14
N MET A 162 15.94 21.01 -27.28
CA MET A 162 15.67 22.45 -27.48
C MET A 162 16.92 23.30 -27.24
N TYR A 163 17.73 23.00 -26.21
CA TYR A 163 19.05 23.60 -26.03
C TYR A 163 19.97 23.28 -27.21
N SER A 164 20.05 22.01 -27.64
CA SER A 164 20.84 21.62 -28.81
C SER A 164 20.42 22.36 -30.09
N LYS A 165 19.12 22.60 -30.31
CA LYS A 165 18.62 23.42 -31.43
C LYS A 165 19.05 24.89 -31.31
N SER A 166 18.97 25.46 -30.10
CA SER A 166 19.42 26.82 -29.80
C SER A 166 20.93 26.98 -30.01
N ASP A 167 21.73 26.05 -29.50
CA ASP A 167 23.19 26.03 -29.65
C ASP A 167 23.59 25.85 -31.11
N ASN A 168 22.93 24.95 -31.85
CA ASN A 168 23.14 24.81 -33.31
C ASN A 168 22.77 26.09 -34.08
N ALA A 169 21.77 26.85 -33.63
CA ALA A 169 21.45 28.15 -34.23
C ALA A 169 22.53 29.19 -33.90
N LYS A 170 22.99 29.26 -32.64
CA LYS A 170 24.05 30.21 -32.23
C LYS A 170 25.41 29.88 -32.85
N VAL A 171 25.74 28.60 -33.02
CA VAL A 171 26.92 28.15 -33.76
C VAL A 171 26.84 28.60 -35.22
N LYS A 172 25.69 28.47 -35.90
CA LYS A 172 25.52 28.99 -37.27
C LYS A 172 25.65 30.51 -37.35
N GLU A 173 25.09 31.24 -36.40
CA GLU A 173 25.22 32.70 -36.29
C GLU A 173 26.71 33.10 -36.15
N LEU A 174 27.45 32.43 -35.26
CA LEU A 174 28.88 32.66 -35.04
C LEU A 174 29.74 32.25 -36.24
N TYR A 175 29.37 31.20 -36.98
CA TYR A 175 30.04 30.83 -38.24
C TYR A 175 29.84 31.92 -39.31
N LEU A 176 28.61 32.41 -39.50
CA LEU A 176 28.32 33.49 -40.46
C LEU A 176 29.03 34.80 -40.08
N GLU A 177 29.12 35.12 -38.79
CA GLU A 177 29.89 36.27 -38.32
C GLU A 177 31.41 36.07 -38.49
N ALA A 178 31.94 34.87 -38.28
CA ALA A 178 33.34 34.55 -38.55
C ALA A 178 33.67 34.63 -40.06
N GLU A 179 32.77 34.14 -40.94
CA GLU A 179 32.90 34.31 -42.39
C GLU A 179 32.83 35.79 -42.81
N ARG A 180 31.90 36.57 -42.25
CA ARG A 180 31.82 38.03 -42.46
C ARG A 180 33.13 38.71 -42.08
N VAL A 181 33.61 38.53 -40.86
CA VAL A 181 34.86 39.14 -40.38
C VAL A 181 36.07 38.65 -41.18
N SER A 182 36.12 37.38 -41.58
CA SER A 182 37.18 36.88 -42.47
C SER A 182 37.15 37.53 -43.85
N SER A 183 35.97 37.82 -44.40
CA SER A 183 35.83 38.54 -45.67
C SER A 183 36.24 40.02 -45.55
N GLU A 184 35.92 40.66 -44.42
CA GLU A 184 36.33 42.03 -44.11
C GLU A 184 37.85 42.14 -43.91
N VAL A 185 38.47 41.18 -43.21
CA VAL A 185 39.94 41.09 -43.09
C VAL A 185 40.59 40.87 -44.46
N CYS A 186 40.05 40.00 -45.30
CA CYS A 186 40.57 39.78 -46.65
C CYS A 186 40.47 41.04 -47.53
N ALA A 187 39.34 41.77 -47.47
CA ALA A 187 39.17 43.04 -48.17
C ALA A 187 40.13 44.12 -47.66
N LEU A 188 40.37 44.20 -46.34
CA LEU A 188 41.35 45.11 -45.74
C LEU A 188 42.79 44.75 -46.11
N GLN A 189 43.12 43.46 -46.23
CA GLN A 189 44.43 43.03 -46.74
C GLN A 189 44.63 43.43 -48.21
N GLN A 190 43.63 43.20 -49.07
CA GLN A 190 43.68 43.63 -50.48
C GLN A 190 43.81 45.15 -50.62
N ALA A 191 43.09 45.93 -49.80
CA ALA A 191 43.22 47.38 -49.76
C ALA A 191 44.61 47.83 -49.27
N LEU A 192 45.17 47.15 -48.26
CA LEU A 192 46.52 47.42 -47.78
C LEU A 192 47.59 47.08 -48.83
N GLU A 193 47.44 45.97 -49.55
CA GLU A 193 48.34 45.60 -50.66
C GLU A 193 48.24 46.59 -51.83
N ALA A 194 47.05 47.11 -52.12
CA ALA A 194 46.85 48.17 -53.11
C ALA A 194 47.54 49.50 -52.69
N GLU A 195 47.41 49.92 -51.43
CA GLU A 195 48.11 51.11 -50.92
C GLU A 195 49.63 50.90 -50.81
N VAL A 196 50.09 49.69 -50.48
CA VAL A 196 51.52 49.34 -50.47
C VAL A 196 52.10 49.36 -51.89
N THR A 197 51.38 48.85 -52.89
CA THR A 197 51.84 48.93 -54.30
C THR A 197 51.76 50.35 -54.87
N SER A 198 50.75 51.13 -54.49
CA SER A 198 50.63 52.57 -54.83
C SER A 198 51.78 53.40 -54.23
N THR A 199 52.08 53.21 -52.95
CA THR A 199 53.21 53.88 -52.27
C THR A 199 54.57 53.41 -52.77
N GLN A 200 54.71 52.14 -53.17
CA GLN A 200 55.92 51.66 -53.87
C GLN A 200 56.08 52.27 -55.27
N SER A 201 55.00 52.38 -56.06
CA SER A 201 55.05 53.02 -57.39
C SER A 201 55.46 54.48 -57.29
N THR A 202 54.81 55.24 -56.39
CA THR A 202 55.14 56.65 -56.17
C THR A 202 56.53 56.85 -55.56
N GLN A 203 57.03 55.93 -54.73
CA GLN A 203 58.43 55.94 -54.28
C GLN A 203 59.40 55.68 -55.45
N ILE A 204 59.10 54.74 -56.35
CA ILE A 204 59.91 54.49 -57.57
C ILE A 204 59.91 55.72 -58.49
N GLU A 205 58.79 56.41 -58.63
CA GLU A 205 58.69 57.68 -59.37
C GLU A 205 59.51 58.81 -58.71
N LEU A 206 59.50 58.91 -57.38
CA LEU A 206 60.33 59.85 -56.62
C LEU A 206 61.82 59.54 -56.76
N ASP A 207 62.23 58.27 -56.66
CA ASP A 207 63.63 57.87 -56.86
C ASP A 207 64.06 58.09 -58.32
N LYS A 208 63.17 57.83 -59.30
CA LYS A 208 63.46 58.10 -60.72
C LYS A 208 63.57 59.59 -61.04
N THR A 209 62.72 60.43 -60.46
CA THR A 209 62.87 61.89 -60.57
C THR A 209 64.13 62.37 -59.85
N ALA A 210 64.51 61.78 -58.71
CA ALA A 210 65.78 62.08 -58.05
C ALA A 210 67.02 61.67 -58.87
N GLU A 211 66.97 60.56 -59.61
CA GLU A 211 67.99 60.23 -60.62
C GLU A 211 68.07 61.28 -61.73
N VAL A 212 66.93 61.69 -62.30
CA VAL A 212 66.87 62.72 -63.35
C VAL A 212 67.36 64.08 -62.83
N PHE A 213 67.05 64.45 -61.58
CA PHE A 213 67.62 65.64 -60.95
C PHE A 213 69.15 65.53 -60.80
N ARG A 214 69.70 64.34 -60.55
CA ARG A 214 71.16 64.12 -60.51
C ARG A 214 71.80 64.24 -61.90
N THR A 215 71.18 63.70 -62.97
CA THR A 215 71.72 63.86 -64.33
C THR A 215 71.65 65.32 -64.77
N LEU A 216 70.49 65.97 -64.67
CA LEU A 216 70.32 67.40 -65.00
C LEU A 216 71.26 68.31 -64.20
N HIS A 217 71.57 67.97 -62.94
CA HIS A 217 72.51 68.72 -62.12
C HIS A 217 73.99 68.48 -62.52
N ASN A 218 74.32 67.30 -63.07
CA ASN A 218 75.64 67.04 -63.64
C ASN A 218 75.79 67.70 -65.02
N GLU A 219 74.80 67.57 -65.90
CA GLU A 219 74.71 68.27 -67.19
C GLU A 219 74.83 69.80 -66.99
N ARG A 220 74.16 70.35 -65.97
CA ARG A 220 74.33 71.76 -65.58
C ARG A 220 75.75 72.10 -65.12
N LYS A 221 76.44 71.21 -64.40
CA LYS A 221 77.86 71.44 -64.01
C LYS A 221 78.80 71.38 -65.21
N GLU A 222 78.55 70.47 -66.15
CA GLU A 222 79.31 70.37 -67.39
C GLU A 222 79.08 71.61 -68.28
N LEU A 223 77.83 72.09 -68.38
CA LEU A 223 77.52 73.33 -69.07
C LEU A 223 78.16 74.56 -68.40
N ILE A 224 78.22 74.60 -67.06
CA ILE A 224 78.94 75.64 -66.31
C ILE A 224 80.44 75.58 -66.61
N LYS A 225 81.06 74.39 -66.60
CA LYS A 225 82.48 74.25 -66.97
C LYS A 225 82.75 74.70 -68.40
N LEU A 226 81.94 74.29 -69.37
CA LEU A 226 82.06 74.74 -70.77
C LEU A 226 81.92 76.26 -70.91
N TRP A 227 81.12 76.90 -70.03
CA TRP A 227 80.96 78.34 -69.98
C TRP A 227 82.15 79.04 -69.29
N GLU A 228 82.69 78.48 -68.21
CA GLU A 228 83.92 78.91 -67.54
C GLU A 228 85.14 78.80 -68.48
N GLU A 229 85.30 77.67 -69.18
CA GLU A 229 86.30 77.45 -70.22
C GLU A 229 86.12 78.44 -71.38
N SER A 230 84.87 78.71 -71.81
CA SER A 230 84.59 79.73 -72.81
C SER A 230 85.04 81.12 -72.35
N ILE A 231 84.75 81.50 -71.10
CA ILE A 231 85.21 82.76 -70.49
C ILE A 231 86.74 82.81 -70.39
N GLU A 232 87.41 81.72 -70.03
CA GLU A 232 88.87 81.64 -70.08
C GLU A 232 89.41 81.87 -71.51
N THR A 233 88.78 81.32 -72.55
CA THR A 233 89.21 81.59 -73.93
C THR A 233 88.95 83.04 -74.36
N ILE A 234 87.92 83.70 -73.81
CA ILE A 234 87.67 85.13 -74.00
C ILE A 234 88.75 85.95 -73.30
N HIS A 235 89.03 85.72 -72.01
CA HIS A 235 90.11 86.41 -71.30
C HIS A 235 91.50 86.19 -71.93
N LYS A 236 91.81 84.99 -72.42
CA LYS A 236 93.06 84.72 -73.16
C LYS A 236 93.12 85.46 -74.50
N ARG A 237 91.97 85.69 -75.15
CA ARG A 237 91.87 86.56 -76.33
C ARG A 237 92.04 88.03 -75.97
N ASP A 238 91.37 88.52 -74.92
CA ASP A 238 91.49 89.90 -74.46
C ASP A 238 92.92 90.24 -74.01
N GLU A 239 93.61 89.32 -73.32
CA GLU A 239 95.05 89.43 -73.06
C GLU A 239 95.89 89.54 -74.35
N SER A 240 95.56 88.75 -75.38
CA SER A 240 96.27 88.81 -76.66
C SER A 240 96.02 90.13 -77.40
N ILE A 241 94.79 90.68 -77.29
CA ILE A 241 94.42 91.99 -77.83
C ILE A 241 95.14 93.10 -77.07
N HIS A 242 95.26 93.01 -75.74
CA HIS A 242 96.04 93.94 -74.94
C HIS A 242 97.53 93.91 -75.28
N LYS A 243 98.13 92.72 -75.46
CA LYS A 243 99.54 92.57 -75.88
C LYS A 243 99.76 93.17 -77.28
N ALA A 244 98.88 92.90 -78.23
CA ALA A 244 98.92 93.51 -79.56
C ALA A 244 98.73 95.04 -79.52
N ALA A 245 97.88 95.56 -78.63
CA ALA A 245 97.69 97.00 -78.43
C ALA A 245 98.92 97.67 -77.79
N GLU A 246 99.61 97.00 -76.87
CA GLU A 246 100.89 97.46 -76.33
C GLU A 246 101.98 97.51 -77.41
N GLU A 247 102.09 96.48 -78.25
CA GLU A 247 103.04 96.47 -79.38
C GLU A 247 102.72 97.60 -80.38
N PHE A 248 101.45 97.81 -80.69
CA PHE A 248 101.01 98.93 -81.53
C PHE A 248 101.35 100.29 -80.89
N ALA A 249 101.26 100.41 -79.56
CA ALA A 249 101.65 101.62 -78.83
C ALA A 249 103.18 101.84 -78.83
N LYS A 250 103.98 100.77 -78.65
CA LYS A 250 105.45 100.80 -78.72
C LYS A 250 105.92 101.22 -80.12
N ASN A 251 105.38 100.60 -81.17
CA ASN A 251 105.67 100.96 -82.56
C ASN A 251 105.26 102.41 -82.87
N LYS A 252 104.12 102.87 -82.34
CA LYS A 252 103.66 104.27 -82.47
C LYS A 252 104.52 105.29 -81.71
N ILE A 253 105.34 104.86 -80.75
CA ILE A 253 106.37 105.70 -80.12
C ILE A 253 107.61 105.75 -81.01
N GLN A 254 108.12 104.60 -81.46
CA GLN A 254 109.27 104.52 -82.37
C GLN A 254 109.07 105.37 -83.63
N MET A 255 107.89 105.27 -84.29
CA MET A 255 107.53 106.10 -85.44
C MET A 255 107.50 107.62 -85.17
N ARG A 256 107.39 108.08 -83.92
CA ARG A 256 107.54 109.51 -83.58
C ARG A 256 109.01 109.90 -83.42
N ASP A 257 109.83 109.02 -82.84
CA ASP A 257 111.22 109.31 -82.55
C ASP A 257 112.10 109.21 -83.80
N GLU A 258 111.80 108.29 -84.72
CA GLU A 258 112.35 108.29 -86.09
C GLU A 258 111.95 109.56 -86.86
N LYS A 259 110.70 110.01 -86.71
CA LYS A 259 110.25 111.26 -87.35
C LYS A 259 111.00 112.49 -86.79
N ARG A 260 111.20 112.56 -85.46
CA ARG A 260 112.03 113.61 -84.83
C ARG A 260 113.44 113.65 -85.39
N GLN A 261 114.06 112.49 -85.62
CA GLN A 261 115.40 112.41 -86.22
C GLN A 261 115.42 112.95 -87.67
N LEU A 262 114.35 112.76 -88.44
CA LEU A 262 114.21 113.35 -89.78
C LEU A 262 114.01 114.87 -89.72
N ASP A 263 113.17 115.36 -88.81
CA ASP A 263 112.93 116.80 -88.60
C ASP A 263 114.24 117.50 -88.15
N ASP A 264 115.02 116.88 -87.24
CA ASP A 264 116.36 117.32 -86.79
C ASP A 264 117.42 117.33 -87.90
N LEU A 265 117.27 116.52 -88.95
CA LEU A 265 118.16 116.51 -90.11
C LEU A 265 117.77 117.60 -91.12
N ALA A 266 116.47 117.84 -91.31
CA ALA A 266 115.96 118.92 -92.14
C ALA A 266 116.38 120.31 -91.62
N GLU A 267 116.35 120.52 -90.29
CA GLU A 267 116.83 121.77 -89.68
C GLU A 267 118.33 122.04 -89.91
N LYS A 268 119.16 120.99 -89.97
CA LYS A 268 120.61 121.13 -90.22
C LYS A 268 120.86 121.53 -91.68
N LEU A 269 120.17 120.88 -92.62
CA LEU A 269 120.25 121.21 -94.05
C LEU A 269 119.82 122.66 -94.34
N ALA A 270 118.77 123.14 -93.66
CA ALA A 270 118.28 124.51 -93.81
C ALA A 270 119.33 125.57 -93.39
N LYS A 271 120.11 125.28 -92.34
CA LYS A 271 121.17 126.19 -91.82
C LYS A 271 122.37 126.25 -92.76
N GLU A 272 122.74 125.15 -93.40
CA GLU A 272 123.78 125.13 -94.45
C GLU A 272 123.35 125.90 -95.72
N ILE A 273 122.08 125.78 -96.12
CA ILE A 273 121.53 126.52 -97.27
C ILE A 273 121.55 128.04 -97.02
N GLN A 274 121.26 128.49 -95.78
CA GLN A 274 121.35 129.91 -95.43
C GLN A 274 122.78 130.44 -95.57
N LEU A 275 123.78 129.73 -95.05
CA LEU A 275 125.20 130.11 -95.14
C LEU A 275 125.67 130.29 -96.61
N ILE A 276 125.24 129.38 -97.49
CA ILE A 276 125.52 129.46 -98.94
C ILE A 276 124.84 130.67 -99.59
N SER A 277 123.66 131.08 -99.10
CA SER A 277 122.95 132.26 -99.62
C SER A 277 123.64 133.58 -99.26
N GLU A 278 124.27 133.65 -98.09
CA GLU A 278 124.96 134.86 -97.60
C GLU A 278 126.32 135.05 -98.28
N LEU A 279 127.06 133.96 -98.53
CA LEU A 279 128.26 133.98 -99.37
C LEU A 279 127.94 134.46 -100.80
N LYS A 280 126.82 134.03 -101.39
CA LYS A 280 126.38 134.52 -102.71
C LYS A 280 126.07 136.02 -102.73
N LYS A 281 125.49 136.58 -101.65
CA LYS A 281 125.25 138.04 -101.55
C LYS A 281 126.54 138.85 -101.50
N GLN A 282 127.62 138.32 -100.91
CA GLN A 282 128.92 139.00 -100.89
C GLN A 282 129.59 139.04 -102.27
N VAL A 283 129.32 138.05 -103.13
CA VAL A 283 129.75 138.06 -104.55
C VAL A 283 128.93 139.05 -105.37
N MET A 284 127.59 139.01 -105.28
CA MET A 284 126.69 139.97 -105.97
C MET A 284 127.10 141.43 -105.71
N ASN A 285 127.41 141.78 -104.46
CA ASN A 285 127.82 143.14 -104.10
C ASN A 285 129.16 143.57 -104.73
N LYS A 286 130.01 142.64 -105.17
CA LYS A 286 131.25 142.92 -105.92
C LYS A 286 131.04 143.00 -107.43
N GLU A 287 129.99 142.36 -107.95
CA GLU A 287 129.62 142.41 -109.37
C GLU A 287 128.78 143.67 -109.69
N GLU A 288 127.93 144.10 -108.76
CA GLU A 288 127.14 145.33 -108.87
C GLU A 288 127.97 146.63 -108.86
N GLU A 289 129.20 146.61 -108.34
CA GLU A 289 130.16 147.72 -108.47
C GLU A 289 130.70 147.85 -109.91
N ALA A 290 130.66 146.78 -110.71
CA ALA A 290 131.07 146.79 -112.12
C ALA A 290 129.92 147.18 -113.07
N VAL A 291 128.69 146.68 -112.85
CA VAL A 291 127.53 146.99 -113.72
C VAL A 291 127.18 148.49 -113.72
N LYS A 292 127.38 149.18 -112.58
CA LYS A 292 127.18 150.63 -112.45
C LYS A 292 128.12 151.47 -113.35
N ALA A 293 129.16 150.86 -113.92
CA ALA A 293 130.04 151.49 -114.92
C ALA A 293 129.58 151.29 -116.39
N GLN A 294 128.53 150.50 -116.65
CA GLN A 294 128.04 150.22 -118.02
C GLN A 294 126.64 150.81 -118.30
N GLU A 295 125.66 150.67 -117.40
CA GLU A 295 124.28 151.12 -117.70
C GLU A 295 124.08 152.64 -117.70
N MET A 296 125.05 153.41 -117.20
CA MET A 296 125.11 154.86 -117.41
C MET A 296 125.24 155.27 -118.90
N PHE A 297 125.49 154.31 -119.81
CA PHE A 297 125.58 154.51 -121.26
C PHE A 297 124.25 154.29 -122.01
N LEU A 298 123.22 153.69 -121.38
CA LEU A 298 121.95 153.31 -122.05
C LEU A 298 120.73 154.14 -121.61
N LYS A 299 120.97 155.25 -120.90
CA LYS A 299 119.93 155.96 -120.15
C LYS A 299 119.10 156.98 -120.94
N GLU A 300 119.21 157.01 -122.27
CA GLU A 300 118.74 158.12 -123.11
C GLU A 300 117.72 157.76 -124.23
N GLU A 301 117.29 156.49 -124.39
CA GLU A 301 116.64 156.06 -125.66
C GLU A 301 115.11 155.72 -125.61
N ALA A 302 114.48 155.42 -124.47
CA ALA A 302 113.08 154.92 -124.44
C ALA A 302 112.20 155.44 -123.28
N SER A 303 111.26 156.36 -123.55
CA SER A 303 110.49 157.04 -122.48
C SER A 303 109.08 157.56 -122.84
N THR A 304 108.34 156.92 -123.77
CA THR A 304 107.32 157.66 -124.58
C THR A 304 105.95 157.01 -124.89
N LYS A 305 105.46 155.94 -124.22
CA LYS A 305 104.16 155.30 -124.60
C LYS A 305 103.06 155.07 -123.55
N GLU A 306 102.89 153.85 -123.02
CA GLU A 306 101.55 153.38 -122.57
C GLU A 306 101.15 153.75 -121.13
N ALA A 307 99.99 154.40 -120.96
CA ALA A 307 99.54 154.98 -119.68
C ALA A 307 98.00 155.12 -119.49
N GLU A 308 97.16 154.38 -120.23
CA GLU A 308 95.70 154.63 -120.31
C GLU A 308 94.85 153.36 -120.06
N GLU A 309 93.69 153.54 -119.38
CA GLU A 309 92.51 152.62 -119.26
C GLU A 309 92.66 151.31 -118.41
N GLU A 310 91.68 150.80 -117.65
CA GLU A 310 90.33 151.27 -117.23
C GLU A 310 89.85 150.59 -115.91
N LEU A 311 88.77 151.08 -115.24
CA LEU A 311 88.42 150.68 -113.84
C LEU A 311 86.91 150.82 -113.41
N VAL A 312 85.94 150.35 -114.21
CA VAL A 312 84.60 151.00 -114.23
C VAL A 312 83.47 150.48 -113.30
N LEU A 313 83.20 149.16 -113.13
CA LEU A 313 81.82 148.69 -112.82
C LEU A 313 81.50 147.97 -111.47
N MET A 314 80.33 148.35 -110.92
CA MET A 314 79.25 147.65 -110.17
C MET A 314 79.50 146.34 -109.40
N ARG A 315 78.96 146.07 -108.18
CA ARG A 315 77.92 146.67 -107.29
C ARG A 315 76.42 146.58 -107.68
N ARG A 316 75.81 145.43 -107.37
CA ARG A 316 74.38 145.20 -106.99
C ARG A 316 74.26 143.81 -106.32
N SER A 317 73.26 143.43 -105.52
CA SER A 317 72.17 144.15 -104.79
C SER A 317 71.57 143.21 -103.73
N LEU A 318 70.83 143.73 -102.73
CA LEU A 318 70.22 142.98 -101.62
C LEU A 318 68.93 143.69 -101.17
N GLU A 319 67.78 143.00 -101.12
CA GLU A 319 66.53 143.46 -100.44
C GLU A 319 65.39 142.41 -100.49
N LEU A 320 64.41 142.52 -99.57
CA LEU A 320 63.15 141.74 -99.41
C LEU A 320 63.28 140.23 -99.08
N ALA A 321 62.43 139.58 -98.26
CA ALA A 321 61.54 139.93 -97.13
C ALA A 321 61.25 138.60 -96.38
N VAL A 322 61.03 138.44 -95.06
CA VAL A 322 60.34 139.24 -94.02
C VAL A 322 58.81 139.25 -94.12
N ALA A 323 58.19 138.08 -93.94
CA ALA A 323 56.80 137.88 -93.49
C ALA A 323 56.54 136.40 -93.14
N HIS A 324 55.72 136.01 -92.15
CA HIS A 324 55.39 136.69 -90.90
C HIS A 324 54.98 135.65 -89.84
N LEU A 325 55.19 135.98 -88.56
CA LEU A 325 54.89 135.16 -87.39
C LEU A 325 53.41 134.79 -87.24
N ALA A 326 53.13 133.55 -86.77
CA ALA A 326 51.98 133.22 -85.92
C ALA A 326 52.12 131.87 -85.15
N SER A 327 53.34 131.43 -84.81
CA SER A 327 53.52 130.46 -83.71
C SER A 327 53.31 131.18 -82.37
N LEU A 328 52.45 130.65 -81.48
CA LEU A 328 52.21 130.93 -80.04
C LEU A 328 50.74 130.54 -79.77
N CYS A 329 50.33 129.69 -78.81
CA CYS A 329 51.09 128.90 -77.83
C CYS A 329 50.49 127.49 -77.71
N VAL A 330 51.35 126.47 -77.72
CA VAL A 330 51.08 125.16 -77.12
C VAL A 330 51.28 125.28 -75.61
N GLN A 331 50.35 124.79 -74.78
CA GLN A 331 50.58 123.99 -73.57
C GLN A 331 49.21 123.57 -72.98
N LYS A 332 48.86 122.29 -72.75
CA LYS A 332 49.58 121.06 -72.34
C LYS A 332 49.81 121.00 -70.83
N LEU A 333 49.63 119.78 -70.28
CA LEU A 333 49.67 119.35 -68.87
C LEU A 333 48.36 119.68 -68.14
N GLN A 334 47.59 118.72 -67.61
CA GLN A 334 47.89 117.46 -66.89
C GLN A 334 48.51 117.67 -65.51
N ALA A 335 48.41 116.64 -64.66
CA ALA A 335 48.72 116.60 -63.24
C ALA A 335 47.70 117.36 -62.34
N GLU A 336 47.16 116.77 -61.27
CA GLU A 336 47.16 115.34 -60.93
C GLU A 336 46.01 115.00 -59.96
N GLU A 337 45.94 113.70 -59.63
CA GLU A 337 45.66 113.13 -58.31
C GLU A 337 45.96 114.07 -57.11
N ASP A 338 45.29 113.98 -55.97
CA ASP A 338 44.98 112.80 -55.16
C ASP A 338 43.57 112.97 -54.53
N LEU A 339 42.66 111.98 -54.44
CA LEU A 339 42.75 110.68 -53.76
C LEU A 339 42.84 110.81 -52.22
N LYS A 340 42.16 109.87 -51.53
CA LYS A 340 41.83 109.86 -50.08
C LYS A 340 40.77 110.93 -49.70
N ASN A 341 39.76 110.61 -48.91
CA ASN A 341 39.27 109.32 -48.42
C ASN A 341 37.96 109.57 -47.66
N LYS A 342 37.05 108.58 -47.65
CA LYS A 342 36.10 108.31 -46.53
C LYS A 342 35.09 109.44 -46.20
N LYS A 343 33.84 109.16 -45.82
CA LYS A 343 33.14 107.91 -45.50
C LYS A 343 31.66 108.21 -45.82
N GLU A 344 30.90 107.34 -46.50
CA GLU A 344 30.42 106.04 -46.01
C GLU A 344 29.72 106.18 -44.65
N LYS A 345 28.37 106.12 -44.66
CA LYS A 345 27.46 106.20 -43.50
C LYS A 345 27.43 107.61 -42.83
N VAL A 346 26.43 107.99 -42.03
CA VAL A 346 25.31 107.25 -41.41
C VAL A 346 24.08 108.17 -41.47
N LYS A 347 22.90 107.77 -41.96
CA LYS A 347 21.82 107.03 -41.27
C LYS A 347 20.69 106.88 -42.31
N GLU A 348 19.93 105.80 -42.47
CA GLU A 348 19.60 104.64 -41.61
C GLU A 348 19.09 105.01 -40.21
N VAL A 349 17.78 104.82 -40.00
CA VAL A 349 17.01 105.15 -38.79
C VAL A 349 16.83 106.65 -38.51
N SER A 350 15.88 107.25 -39.23
CA SER A 350 14.77 107.96 -38.57
C SER A 350 13.47 107.14 -38.64
N LYS A 351 13.58 105.81 -38.48
CA LYS A 351 12.42 104.93 -38.25
C LYS A 351 11.95 105.17 -36.81
N LYS A 352 11.07 106.14 -36.62
CA LYS A 352 10.31 106.38 -35.38
C LYS A 352 9.13 107.29 -35.68
N LEU A 353 7.96 106.85 -35.21
CA LEU A 353 6.80 107.60 -34.70
C LEU A 353 6.27 108.81 -35.51
N GLU A 354 4.96 108.99 -35.70
CA GLU A 354 3.82 108.41 -34.98
C GLU A 354 2.73 107.87 -35.93
N ASP A 355 2.19 106.71 -35.54
CA ASP A 355 0.77 106.44 -35.26
C ASP A 355 -0.36 107.19 -35.99
N THR A 356 -1.35 106.38 -36.35
CA THR A 356 -2.77 106.69 -36.56
C THR A 356 -3.34 107.93 -35.84
N LYS A 357 -3.98 108.82 -36.63
CA LYS A 357 -5.35 109.35 -36.40
C LYS A 357 -5.96 109.68 -37.79
N HIS A 358 -6.85 108.85 -38.38
CA HIS A 358 -8.31 108.71 -38.17
C HIS A 358 -9.17 109.99 -38.37
N LYS A 359 -10.15 109.89 -39.31
CA LYS A 359 -11.43 110.66 -39.48
C LYS A 359 -11.31 112.07 -40.15
N VAL A 360 -12.16 112.57 -41.11
CA VAL A 360 -13.53 112.20 -41.64
C VAL A 360 -13.93 112.92 -43.02
N GLU A 361 -14.56 112.21 -44.03
CA GLU A 361 -15.46 112.49 -45.26
C GLU A 361 -15.15 113.53 -46.46
N GLU A 362 -15.76 113.69 -47.70
CA GLU A 362 -16.95 113.21 -48.56
C GLU A 362 -16.84 113.31 -50.19
N GLU A 363 -17.89 113.59 -51.07
CA GLU A 363 -18.02 113.23 -52.58
C GLU A 363 -18.92 114.13 -53.62
N LEU A 364 -18.92 113.94 -55.00
CA LEU A 364 -19.99 114.08 -56.13
C LEU A 364 -19.87 114.94 -57.51
N VAL A 365 -20.68 114.60 -58.60
CA VAL A 365 -21.31 115.41 -59.80
C VAL A 365 -20.95 115.23 -61.38
N LEU A 366 -21.83 115.67 -62.37
CA LEU A 366 -21.95 115.39 -63.90
C LEU A 366 -22.71 116.52 -64.77
N LEU A 367 -23.03 116.64 -66.13
CA LEU A 367 -22.64 116.22 -67.57
C LEU A 367 -23.59 116.81 -68.75
N ASP A 368 -23.21 117.04 -70.08
CA ASP A 368 -24.09 117.57 -71.27
C ASP A 368 -23.57 117.44 -72.80
N THR A 369 -24.38 117.63 -73.92
CA THR A 369 -24.05 117.59 -75.45
C THR A 369 -25.06 118.18 -76.56
N LEU A 370 -24.69 118.60 -77.84
CA LEU A 370 -25.60 118.87 -79.07
C LEU A 370 -25.02 119.16 -80.57
N ASP A 371 -25.85 119.54 -81.61
CA ASP A 371 -25.66 119.63 -83.15
C ASP A 371 -26.53 120.72 -83.94
N LYS A 372 -26.27 121.11 -85.27
CA LYS A 372 -27.29 121.43 -86.40
C LYS A 372 -26.94 122.16 -87.78
N LYS A 373 -27.72 121.83 -88.85
CA LYS A 373 -28.23 122.60 -90.09
C LYS A 373 -27.26 123.23 -91.13
N ARG A 374 -27.39 123.17 -92.49
CA ARG A 374 -28.46 122.99 -93.53
C ARG A 374 -29.33 124.24 -93.85
N LYS A 375 -29.65 124.47 -95.14
CA LYS A 375 -30.87 125.13 -95.76
C LYS A 375 -30.62 126.39 -96.67
N GLU A 376 -31.42 126.77 -97.70
CA GLU A 376 -32.50 126.11 -98.50
C GLU A 376 -32.93 126.88 -99.80
N LEU A 377 -33.07 126.15 -100.93
CA LEU A 377 -34.25 126.09 -101.85
C LEU A 377 -34.70 127.25 -102.78
N GLU A 378 -34.31 127.18 -104.05
CA GLU A 378 -35.17 127.49 -105.22
C GLU A 378 -35.03 126.45 -106.36
N ARG A 379 -34.74 125.17 -106.09
CA ARG A 379 -35.75 124.11 -105.80
C ARG A 379 -36.74 123.77 -106.93
N ILE A 380 -37.12 124.69 -107.81
CA ILE A 380 -38.50 124.65 -108.36
C ILE A 380 -38.62 124.12 -109.80
N LEU A 381 -37.65 124.34 -110.70
CA LEU A 381 -37.86 124.03 -112.13
C LEU A 381 -37.03 122.86 -112.69
N THR A 382 -35.76 122.70 -112.31
CA THR A 382 -34.93 121.57 -112.79
C THR A 382 -35.35 120.21 -112.21
N ASP A 383 -35.94 120.21 -111.02
CA ASP A 383 -36.25 118.99 -110.29
C ASP A 383 -37.57 118.34 -110.76
N GLU A 384 -38.52 119.11 -111.32
CA GLU A 384 -39.80 118.57 -111.81
C GLU A 384 -39.63 117.71 -113.07
N GLU A 385 -38.76 118.12 -114.02
CA GLU A 385 -38.46 117.30 -115.20
C GLU A 385 -37.72 116.00 -114.85
N ALA A 386 -36.98 115.98 -113.73
CA ALA A 386 -36.38 114.77 -113.19
C ALA A 386 -37.44 113.82 -112.60
N LYS A 387 -38.48 114.33 -111.93
CA LYS A 387 -39.56 113.51 -111.33
C LYS A 387 -40.35 112.71 -112.36
N LEU A 388 -40.60 113.27 -113.55
CA LEU A 388 -41.31 112.52 -114.61
C LEU A 388 -40.51 111.29 -115.12
N LYS A 389 -39.17 111.32 -114.99
CA LYS A 389 -38.30 110.15 -115.25
C LYS A 389 -38.20 109.21 -114.04
N ALA A 390 -38.42 109.69 -112.81
CA ALA A 390 -38.50 108.85 -111.61
C ALA A 390 -39.77 107.99 -111.59
N ALA A 391 -40.95 108.58 -111.88
CA ALA A 391 -42.23 107.87 -111.86
C ALA A 391 -42.27 106.62 -112.78
N LYS A 392 -41.56 106.65 -113.91
CA LYS A 392 -41.43 105.49 -114.80
C LYS A 392 -40.54 104.36 -114.24
N LYS A 393 -39.68 104.63 -113.26
CA LYS A 393 -38.95 103.58 -112.52
C LYS A 393 -39.81 102.97 -111.41
N GLU A 394 -40.63 103.77 -110.73
CA GLU A 394 -41.53 103.30 -109.66
C GLU A 394 -42.53 102.25 -110.16
N VAL A 395 -43.05 102.39 -111.39
CA VAL A 395 -43.96 101.40 -112.01
C VAL A 395 -43.29 100.03 -112.21
N ASN A 396 -41.99 99.97 -112.47
CA ASN A 396 -41.26 98.68 -112.54
C ASN A 396 -41.04 98.10 -111.14
N LEU A 397 -40.65 98.95 -110.18
CA LEU A 397 -40.44 98.57 -108.78
C LEU A 397 -41.71 97.97 -108.13
N VAL A 398 -42.90 98.43 -108.54
CA VAL A 398 -44.19 97.87 -108.09
C VAL A 398 -44.47 96.48 -108.70
N LYS A 399 -43.99 96.19 -109.92
CA LYS A 399 -44.12 94.84 -110.52
C LYS A 399 -43.19 93.83 -109.84
N GLU A 400 -41.96 94.24 -109.54
CA GLU A 400 -41.00 93.43 -108.78
C GLU A 400 -41.58 93.07 -107.41
N ARG A 401 -42.08 94.07 -106.66
CA ARG A 401 -42.79 93.84 -105.38
C ARG A 401 -44.02 92.94 -105.47
N HIS A 402 -44.76 92.97 -106.58
CA HIS A 402 -45.91 92.07 -106.75
C HIS A 402 -45.47 90.61 -106.98
N PHE A 403 -44.34 90.40 -107.68
CA PHE A 403 -43.77 89.06 -107.83
C PHE A 403 -43.24 88.55 -106.48
N GLU A 404 -42.43 89.35 -105.79
CA GLU A 404 -41.94 89.08 -104.42
C GLU A 404 -43.09 88.75 -103.46
N ALA A 405 -44.18 89.53 -103.46
CA ALA A 405 -45.34 89.28 -102.60
C ALA A 405 -46.06 87.97 -102.92
N SER A 406 -46.07 87.54 -104.19
CA SER A 406 -46.69 86.28 -104.62
C SER A 406 -45.83 85.08 -104.24
N GLU A 407 -44.51 85.18 -104.41
CA GLU A 407 -43.53 84.17 -104.01
C GLU A 407 -43.49 83.98 -102.49
N ASN A 408 -43.55 85.09 -101.74
CA ASN A 408 -43.73 85.07 -100.29
C ASN A 408 -45.04 84.41 -99.85
N LEU A 409 -46.14 84.58 -100.59
CA LEU A 409 -47.43 83.94 -100.28
C LEU A 409 -47.30 82.40 -100.37
N SER A 410 -46.72 81.88 -101.46
CA SER A 410 -46.43 80.43 -101.56
C SER A 410 -45.50 79.94 -100.45
N ALA A 411 -44.44 80.69 -100.14
CA ALA A 411 -43.51 80.35 -99.07
C ALA A 411 -44.13 80.40 -97.66
N MET A 412 -45.26 81.08 -97.46
CA MET A 412 -46.04 81.00 -96.22
C MET A 412 -46.99 79.81 -96.22
N CYS A 413 -47.65 79.50 -97.34
CA CYS A 413 -48.52 78.31 -97.46
C CYS A 413 -47.75 76.99 -97.32
N ASP A 414 -46.47 76.95 -97.69
CA ASP A 414 -45.63 75.76 -97.46
C ASP A 414 -45.19 75.65 -95.98
N LYS A 415 -44.83 76.77 -95.32
CA LYS A 415 -44.60 76.80 -93.86
C LYS A 415 -45.84 76.43 -93.05
N GLU A 416 -47.04 76.76 -93.53
CA GLU A 416 -48.30 76.31 -92.92
C GLU A 416 -48.45 74.79 -93.00
N LYS A 417 -48.09 74.17 -94.14
CA LYS A 417 -48.05 72.71 -94.26
C LYS A 417 -47.01 72.12 -93.32
N ASP A 418 -45.79 72.67 -93.29
CA ASP A 418 -44.70 72.16 -92.45
C ASP A 418 -45.09 72.21 -90.96
N THR A 419 -45.57 73.34 -90.47
CA THR A 419 -46.06 73.46 -89.08
C THR A 419 -47.26 72.56 -88.79
N VAL A 420 -48.16 72.30 -89.74
CA VAL A 420 -49.21 71.27 -89.60
C VAL A 420 -48.64 69.85 -89.53
N HIS A 421 -47.51 69.56 -90.17
CA HIS A 421 -46.82 68.26 -90.03
C HIS A 421 -46.06 68.17 -88.70
N GLU A 422 -45.43 69.25 -88.24
CA GLU A 422 -44.83 69.35 -86.90
C GLU A 422 -45.89 69.15 -85.80
N ILE A 423 -47.05 69.79 -85.89
CA ILE A 423 -48.18 69.60 -84.95
C ILE A 423 -48.67 68.15 -84.95
N LYS A 424 -48.74 67.49 -86.12
CA LYS A 424 -49.08 66.05 -86.19
C LYS A 424 -48.00 65.17 -85.56
N GLY A 425 -46.72 65.50 -85.78
CA GLY A 425 -45.58 64.82 -85.15
C GLY A 425 -45.58 64.99 -83.62
N ALA A 426 -45.77 66.21 -83.12
CA ALA A 426 -45.88 66.52 -81.70
C ALA A 426 -47.08 65.83 -81.04
N ASN A 427 -48.24 65.76 -81.71
CA ASN A 427 -49.39 65.01 -81.21
C ASN A 427 -49.13 63.50 -81.17
N ALA A 428 -48.44 62.93 -82.16
CA ALA A 428 -48.03 61.52 -82.14
C ALA A 428 -47.00 61.23 -81.02
N GLN A 429 -46.05 62.14 -80.79
CA GLN A 429 -45.11 62.07 -79.66
C GLN A 429 -45.83 62.20 -78.31
N SER A 430 -46.79 63.12 -78.18
CA SER A 430 -47.61 63.28 -76.97
C SER A 430 -48.43 62.02 -76.66
N ALA A 431 -49.00 61.37 -77.67
CA ALA A 431 -49.68 60.09 -77.52
C ALA A 431 -48.71 58.95 -77.15
N ALA A 432 -47.48 58.94 -77.68
CA ALA A 432 -46.45 57.98 -77.30
C ALA A 432 -45.99 58.18 -75.84
N LEU A 433 -45.76 59.43 -75.42
CA LEU A 433 -45.41 59.79 -74.04
C LEU A 433 -46.55 59.45 -73.07
N SER A 434 -47.80 59.71 -73.43
CA SER A 434 -48.97 59.33 -72.63
C SER A 434 -49.07 57.80 -72.45
N ASN A 435 -48.76 57.02 -73.49
CA ASN A 435 -48.66 55.56 -73.37
C ASN A 435 -47.47 55.11 -72.51
N GLN A 436 -46.33 55.82 -72.54
CA GLN A 436 -45.21 55.56 -71.64
C GLN A 436 -45.54 55.88 -70.18
N ILE A 437 -46.24 56.98 -69.91
CA ILE A 437 -46.76 57.32 -68.57
C ILE A 437 -47.65 56.19 -68.06
N ARG A 438 -48.63 55.74 -68.87
CA ARG A 438 -49.52 54.62 -68.54
C ARG A 438 -48.77 53.31 -68.25
N GLN A 439 -47.68 53.04 -68.98
CA GLN A 439 -46.78 51.91 -68.72
C GLN A 439 -45.90 52.08 -67.46
N MET A 440 -45.68 53.30 -66.99
CA MET A 440 -44.98 53.56 -65.73
C MET A 440 -45.94 53.48 -64.54
N GLU A 441 -47.18 53.97 -64.67
CA GLU A 441 -48.26 53.77 -63.70
C GLU A 441 -48.53 52.28 -63.45
N GLU A 442 -48.64 51.47 -64.51
CA GLU A 442 -48.73 50.00 -64.39
C GLU A 442 -47.53 49.34 -63.69
N LYS A 443 -46.34 49.96 -63.72
CA LYS A 443 -45.16 49.46 -63.00
C LYS A 443 -45.18 49.87 -61.54
N VAL A 444 -45.60 51.10 -61.22
CA VAL A 444 -45.75 51.58 -59.84
C VAL A 444 -46.72 50.68 -59.07
N LEU A 445 -47.90 50.40 -59.63
CA LEU A 445 -48.87 49.50 -58.99
C LEU A 445 -48.30 48.10 -58.70
N ARG A 446 -47.55 47.51 -59.64
CA ARG A 446 -46.87 46.21 -59.42
C ARG A 446 -45.71 46.29 -58.42
N LEU A 447 -45.05 47.44 -58.31
CA LEU A 447 -44.03 47.69 -57.30
C LEU A 447 -44.67 47.82 -55.91
N ASP A 448 -45.82 48.46 -55.79
CA ASP A 448 -46.58 48.55 -54.52
C ASP A 448 -47.10 47.17 -54.07
N GLU A 449 -47.63 46.35 -54.98
CA GLU A 449 -47.99 44.95 -54.72
C GLU A 449 -46.79 44.12 -54.24
N LEU A 450 -45.63 44.29 -54.88
CA LEU A 450 -44.37 43.70 -54.45
C LEU A 450 -43.96 44.21 -53.07
N LEU A 451 -44.08 45.51 -52.81
CA LEU A 451 -43.72 46.16 -51.54
C LEU A 451 -44.51 45.55 -50.39
N TYR A 452 -45.84 45.51 -50.48
CA TYR A 452 -46.69 44.84 -49.49
C TYR A 452 -46.35 43.35 -49.30
N SER A 453 -46.03 42.63 -50.38
CA SER A 453 -45.60 41.22 -50.27
C SER A 453 -44.26 41.07 -49.52
N THR A 454 -43.34 42.02 -49.70
CA THR A 454 -42.05 42.06 -48.98
C THR A 454 -42.21 42.55 -47.55
N GLU A 455 -43.07 43.51 -47.25
CA GLU A 455 -43.39 43.96 -45.89
C GLU A 455 -43.97 42.81 -45.05
N PHE A 456 -44.90 42.02 -45.61
CA PHE A 456 -45.43 40.84 -44.92
C PHE A 456 -44.35 39.78 -44.67
N GLN A 457 -43.44 39.56 -45.62
CA GLN A 457 -42.29 38.67 -45.43
C GLN A 457 -41.30 39.22 -44.39
N ILE A 458 -41.06 40.54 -44.38
CA ILE A 458 -40.24 41.24 -43.39
C ILE A 458 -40.85 41.05 -42.00
N GLN A 459 -42.15 41.30 -41.78
CA GLN A 459 -42.81 41.04 -40.49
C GLN A 459 -42.73 39.56 -40.07
N CYS A 460 -42.80 38.63 -41.02
CA CYS A 460 -42.61 37.20 -40.74
C CYS A 460 -41.15 36.83 -40.41
N LEU A 461 -40.17 37.59 -40.92
CA LEU A 461 -38.75 37.46 -40.61
C LEU A 461 -38.42 38.16 -39.28
N GLU A 462 -38.93 39.36 -39.01
CA GLU A 462 -38.83 40.07 -37.72
C GLU A 462 -39.33 39.19 -36.57
N ARG A 463 -40.49 38.53 -36.71
CA ARG A 463 -41.00 37.57 -35.71
C ARG A 463 -40.13 36.32 -35.53
N LYS A 464 -39.26 35.98 -36.50
CA LYS A 464 -38.26 34.92 -36.38
C LYS A 464 -36.95 35.45 -35.79
N VAL A 465 -36.55 36.66 -36.16
CA VAL A 465 -35.38 37.38 -35.65
C VAL A 465 -35.55 37.71 -34.18
N ALA A 466 -36.71 38.19 -33.74
CA ALA A 466 -37.05 38.41 -32.32
C ALA A 466 -36.89 37.12 -31.49
N ARG A 467 -37.41 35.99 -31.99
CA ARG A 467 -37.20 34.68 -31.35
C ARG A 467 -35.73 34.26 -31.33
N ALA A 468 -34.95 34.60 -32.36
CA ALA A 468 -33.52 34.29 -32.46
C ALA A 468 -32.64 35.22 -31.62
N SER A 469 -33.03 36.48 -31.40
CA SER A 469 -32.36 37.45 -30.52
C SER A 469 -32.71 37.25 -29.04
N GLY A 470 -33.70 36.40 -28.74
CA GLY A 470 -34.02 35.94 -27.39
C GLY A 470 -35.38 36.38 -26.85
N GLU A 471 -36.17 37.13 -27.62
CA GLU A 471 -37.55 37.51 -27.26
C GLU A 471 -38.48 36.31 -27.38
N ARG A 472 -38.58 35.59 -26.26
CA ARG A 472 -39.55 34.52 -26.02
C ARG A 472 -40.89 35.09 -25.58
N SER A 473 -41.96 34.30 -25.70
CA SER A 473 -43.26 34.67 -25.13
C SER A 473 -43.16 34.84 -23.62
N ASP A 474 -43.94 35.75 -23.02
CA ASP A 474 -43.97 36.00 -21.57
C ASP A 474 -44.15 34.73 -20.71
N ILE A 475 -44.81 33.71 -21.26
CA ILE A 475 -45.03 32.41 -20.61
C ILE A 475 -43.70 31.63 -20.56
N GLU A 476 -43.04 31.43 -21.70
CA GLU A 476 -41.72 30.79 -21.80
C GLU A 476 -40.65 31.55 -21.00
N ALA A 477 -40.73 32.88 -20.96
CA ALA A 477 -39.84 33.73 -20.19
C ALA A 477 -40.06 33.58 -18.67
N LYS A 478 -41.30 33.33 -18.21
CA LYS A 478 -41.60 33.00 -16.81
C LYS A 478 -41.11 31.61 -16.44
N GLU A 479 -41.36 30.59 -17.27
CA GLU A 479 -40.84 29.23 -17.04
C GLU A 479 -39.30 29.17 -17.04
N ALA A 480 -38.64 29.92 -17.93
CA ALA A 480 -37.19 30.03 -17.93
C ALA A 480 -36.68 30.68 -16.63
N LYS A 481 -37.38 31.69 -16.11
CA LYS A 481 -37.05 32.35 -14.83
C LYS A 481 -37.29 31.44 -13.63
N THR A 482 -38.38 30.66 -13.56
CA THR A 482 -38.57 29.72 -12.44
C THR A 482 -37.48 28.66 -12.43
N ARG A 483 -37.20 28.02 -13.58
CA ARG A 483 -36.12 27.02 -13.74
C ARG A 483 -34.74 27.61 -13.39
N LEU A 484 -34.47 28.86 -13.76
CA LEU A 484 -33.25 29.56 -13.33
C LEU A 484 -33.20 29.70 -11.80
N THR A 485 -34.25 30.19 -11.13
CA THR A 485 -34.25 30.32 -9.67
C THR A 485 -34.25 28.99 -8.91
N GLU A 486 -34.63 27.89 -9.56
CA GLU A 486 -34.52 26.52 -9.04
C GLU A 486 -33.07 26.05 -9.14
N LEU A 487 -32.46 26.13 -10.33
CA LEU A 487 -31.05 25.80 -10.57
C LEU A 487 -30.08 26.69 -9.76
N GLU A 488 -30.41 27.96 -9.52
CA GLU A 488 -29.63 28.86 -8.65
C GLU A 488 -29.67 28.42 -7.18
N LYS A 489 -30.81 27.92 -6.68
CA LYS A 489 -30.92 27.34 -5.32
C LYS A 489 -30.14 26.04 -5.23
N GLU A 490 -30.29 25.15 -6.20
CA GLU A 490 -29.50 23.91 -6.28
C GLU A 490 -28.00 24.22 -6.33
N LEU A 491 -27.58 25.20 -7.12
CA LEU A 491 -26.18 25.64 -7.19
C LEU A 491 -25.69 26.26 -5.87
N GLN A 492 -26.53 26.99 -5.13
CA GLN A 492 -26.17 27.46 -3.78
C GLN A 492 -26.03 26.29 -2.79
N VAL A 493 -26.94 25.31 -2.82
CA VAL A 493 -26.86 24.10 -2.00
C VAL A 493 -25.60 23.29 -2.34
N LYS A 494 -25.27 23.10 -3.62
CA LYS A 494 -24.03 22.41 -4.02
C LYS A 494 -22.77 23.20 -3.67
N LYS A 495 -22.81 24.53 -3.67
CA LYS A 495 -21.70 25.36 -3.16
C LYS A 495 -21.54 25.27 -1.63
N SER A 496 -22.62 25.15 -0.86
CA SER A 496 -22.53 24.99 0.60
C SER A 496 -22.12 23.56 1.00
N GLU A 497 -22.61 22.53 0.30
CA GLU A 497 -22.10 21.15 0.38
C GLU A 497 -20.59 21.10 0.07
N GLN A 498 -20.16 21.72 -1.04
CA GLN A 498 -18.73 21.78 -1.41
C GLN A 498 -17.89 22.50 -0.36
N ALA A 499 -18.36 23.63 0.18
CA ALA A 499 -17.67 24.34 1.25
C ALA A 499 -17.56 23.52 2.55
N LEU A 500 -18.61 22.76 2.90
CA LEU A 500 -18.60 21.85 4.03
C LEU A 500 -17.58 20.72 3.82
N VAL A 501 -17.58 20.07 2.64
CA VAL A 501 -16.62 19.00 2.29
C VAL A 501 -15.18 19.53 2.30
N LEU A 502 -14.92 20.72 1.75
CA LEU A 502 -13.59 21.36 1.81
C LEU A 502 -13.15 21.66 3.26
N SER A 503 -14.09 22.00 4.15
CA SER A 503 -13.78 22.17 5.58
C SER A 503 -13.48 20.83 6.30
N GLN A 504 -14.14 19.75 5.88
CA GLN A 504 -13.88 18.39 6.39
C GLN A 504 -12.54 17.84 5.90
N ILE A 505 -12.19 18.07 4.63
CA ILE A 505 -10.88 17.73 4.06
C ILE A 505 -9.76 18.44 4.83
N LYS A 506 -9.87 19.75 5.05
CA LYS A 506 -8.86 20.51 5.82
C LYS A 506 -8.69 19.98 7.24
N LYS A 507 -9.78 19.62 7.94
CA LYS A 507 -9.70 18.97 9.25
C LYS A 507 -9.00 17.61 9.18
N ALA A 508 -9.35 16.76 8.22
CA ALA A 508 -8.68 15.48 8.01
C ALA A 508 -7.19 15.63 7.66
N GLU A 509 -6.79 16.68 6.93
CA GLU A 509 -5.39 17.04 6.68
C GLU A 509 -4.67 17.53 7.94
N GLU A 510 -5.34 18.27 8.83
CA GLU A 510 -4.81 18.70 10.13
C GLU A 510 -4.65 17.52 11.09
N ASP A 511 -5.67 16.67 11.21
CA ASP A 511 -5.65 15.43 11.99
C ASP A 511 -4.59 14.44 11.47
N SER A 512 -4.46 14.29 10.15
CA SER A 512 -3.41 13.48 9.51
C SER A 512 -2.01 14.02 9.80
N ARG A 513 -1.80 15.34 9.74
CA ARG A 513 -0.52 15.97 10.15
C ARG A 513 -0.24 15.82 11.64
N ALA A 514 -1.25 15.91 12.50
CA ALA A 514 -1.13 15.67 13.93
C ALA A 514 -0.82 14.19 14.24
N ALA A 515 -1.43 13.25 13.52
CA ALA A 515 -1.16 11.82 13.63
C ALA A 515 0.26 11.47 13.17
N LYS A 516 0.74 12.05 12.06
CA LYS A 516 2.13 11.88 11.58
C LYS A 516 3.15 12.36 12.63
N ARG A 517 2.97 13.56 13.18
CA ARG A 517 3.84 14.07 14.28
C ARG A 517 3.82 13.15 15.51
N LYS A 518 2.65 12.69 15.95
CA LYS A 518 2.54 11.71 17.05
C LYS A 518 3.24 10.39 16.72
N ASN A 519 3.18 9.93 15.47
CA ASN A 519 3.89 8.74 15.03
C ASN A 519 5.42 8.96 15.03
N GLU A 520 5.90 10.11 14.55
CA GLU A 520 7.33 10.48 14.62
C GLU A 520 7.84 10.56 16.06
N GLU A 521 7.05 11.11 16.99
CA GLU A 521 7.34 11.09 18.43
C GLU A 521 7.36 9.67 19.03
N LEU A 522 6.44 8.80 18.61
CA LEU A 522 6.37 7.42 19.08
C LEU A 522 7.52 6.57 18.53
N VAL A 523 7.89 6.75 17.26
CA VAL A 523 9.06 6.11 16.65
C VAL A 523 10.34 6.50 17.38
N LYS A 524 10.51 7.79 17.75
CA LYS A 524 11.62 8.24 18.61
C LYS A 524 11.58 7.57 19.98
N LYS A 525 10.45 7.62 20.69
CA LYS A 525 10.30 6.93 21.99
C LYS A 525 10.59 5.42 21.89
N VAL A 526 10.35 4.78 20.74
CA VAL A 526 10.71 3.39 20.47
C VAL A 526 12.21 3.21 20.17
N SER A 527 12.88 4.10 19.42
CA SER A 527 14.35 4.05 19.30
C SER A 527 15.02 4.25 20.65
N ASP A 528 14.62 5.27 21.41
CA ASP A 528 15.16 5.60 22.72
C ASP A 528 14.98 4.40 23.70
N SER A 529 13.82 3.74 23.64
CA SER A 529 13.53 2.53 24.43
C SER A 529 14.33 1.31 23.97
N ASN A 530 14.59 1.16 22.67
CA ASN A 530 15.41 0.06 22.14
C ASN A 530 16.89 0.25 22.46
N GLU A 531 17.40 1.48 22.40
CA GLU A 531 18.73 1.83 22.88
C GLU A 531 18.84 1.51 24.38
N LYS A 532 17.87 1.96 25.20
CA LYS A 532 17.83 1.63 26.63
C LYS A 532 17.75 0.12 26.90
N ASN A 533 16.97 -0.63 26.12
CA ASN A 533 16.91 -2.09 26.21
C ASN A 533 18.24 -2.74 25.82
N SER A 534 18.98 -2.22 24.84
CA SER A 534 20.30 -2.72 24.47
C SER A 534 21.34 -2.46 25.57
N GLU A 535 21.35 -1.27 26.19
CA GLU A 535 22.16 -0.97 27.37
C GLU A 535 21.85 -1.91 28.53
N LEU A 536 20.57 -2.11 28.85
CA LEU A 536 20.12 -3.02 29.92
C LEU A 536 20.46 -4.48 29.61
N THR A 537 20.44 -4.89 28.34
CA THR A 537 20.86 -6.23 27.90
C THR A 537 22.36 -6.40 28.11
N LEU A 538 23.20 -5.46 27.67
CA LEU A 538 24.65 -5.48 27.89
C LEU A 538 25.03 -5.45 29.38
N ALA A 539 24.30 -4.66 30.19
CA ALA A 539 24.46 -4.65 31.65
C ALA A 539 24.05 -5.99 32.29
N SER A 540 23.01 -6.64 31.76
CA SER A 540 22.58 -7.98 32.22
C SER A 540 23.56 -9.07 31.80
N GLU A 541 24.11 -9.02 30.58
CA GLU A 541 25.10 -9.97 30.09
C GLU A 541 26.43 -9.87 30.84
N THR A 542 26.93 -8.65 31.07
CA THR A 542 28.13 -8.42 31.89
C THR A 542 27.90 -8.83 33.35
N GLY A 543 26.72 -8.56 33.91
CA GLY A 543 26.29 -9.10 35.21
C GLY A 543 26.28 -10.63 35.25
N LEU A 544 25.75 -11.30 34.23
CA LEU A 544 25.74 -12.76 34.10
C LEU A 544 27.15 -13.35 33.92
N GLN A 545 28.06 -12.66 33.22
CA GLN A 545 29.47 -13.05 33.13
C GLN A 545 30.16 -12.93 34.50
N ALA A 546 29.93 -11.83 35.23
CA ALA A 546 30.44 -11.66 36.59
C ALA A 546 29.91 -12.75 37.54
N ILE A 547 28.60 -13.06 37.50
CA ILE A 547 27.99 -14.15 38.27
C ILE A 547 28.63 -15.50 37.91
N LYS A 548 28.84 -15.81 36.62
CA LYS A 548 29.55 -17.04 36.20
C LYS A 548 30.99 -17.09 36.73
N GLY A 549 31.68 -15.95 36.80
CA GLY A 549 32.99 -15.84 37.45
C GLY A 549 32.93 -16.14 38.95
N MET A 550 31.98 -15.53 39.67
CA MET A 550 31.78 -15.78 41.11
C MET A 550 31.35 -17.22 41.42
N VAL A 551 30.59 -17.87 40.53
CA VAL A 551 30.22 -19.30 40.65
C VAL A 551 31.47 -20.17 40.52
N LYS A 552 32.32 -19.96 39.52
CA LYS A 552 33.60 -20.69 39.38
C LYS A 552 34.50 -20.49 40.60
N GLN A 553 34.65 -19.26 41.09
CA GLN A 553 35.41 -19.00 42.31
C GLN A 553 34.81 -19.71 43.53
N LYS A 554 33.47 -19.77 43.65
CA LYS A 554 32.80 -20.53 44.71
C LYS A 554 33.07 -22.04 44.58
N GLU A 555 33.04 -22.59 43.37
CA GLU A 555 33.36 -24.00 43.09
C GLU A 555 34.82 -24.31 43.45
N GLU A 556 35.78 -23.46 43.04
CA GLU A 556 37.19 -23.56 43.44
C GLU A 556 37.37 -23.51 44.97
N LYS A 557 36.64 -22.63 45.67
CA LYS A 557 36.69 -22.57 47.15
C LYS A 557 36.00 -23.77 47.82
N LEU A 558 34.98 -24.36 47.22
CA LEU A 558 34.36 -25.60 47.70
C LEU A 558 35.30 -26.79 47.49
N LEU A 559 35.94 -26.92 46.33
CA LEU A 559 36.98 -27.94 46.09
C LEU A 559 38.16 -27.76 47.06
N ALA A 560 38.62 -26.53 47.32
CA ALA A 560 39.65 -26.27 48.32
C ALA A 560 39.21 -26.63 49.75
N ARG A 561 37.96 -26.34 50.13
CA ARG A 561 37.37 -26.76 51.41
C ARG A 561 37.32 -28.29 51.51
N ASP A 562 36.93 -28.97 50.44
CA ASP A 562 36.73 -30.42 50.45
C ASP A 562 38.06 -31.18 50.44
N LEU A 563 39.08 -30.65 49.76
CA LEU A 563 40.47 -31.10 49.90
C LEU A 563 41.00 -30.91 51.34
N LEU A 564 40.72 -29.75 51.96
CA LEU A 564 41.06 -29.53 53.37
C LEU A 564 40.29 -30.47 54.31
N GLN A 565 39.03 -30.79 54.02
CA GLN A 565 38.26 -31.77 54.79
C GLN A 565 38.80 -33.19 54.61
N MET A 566 39.25 -33.57 53.41
CA MET A 566 39.95 -34.85 53.18
C MET A 566 41.26 -34.91 53.97
N GLU A 567 42.02 -33.82 54.04
CA GLU A 567 43.25 -33.73 54.83
C GLU A 567 42.97 -33.78 56.34
N VAL A 568 41.92 -33.10 56.83
CA VAL A 568 41.43 -33.22 58.21
C VAL A 568 41.01 -34.65 58.52
N ASN A 569 40.25 -35.31 57.63
CA ASN A 569 39.84 -36.70 57.80
C ASN A 569 41.05 -37.66 57.79
N ARG A 570 42.07 -37.38 56.96
CA ARG A 570 43.34 -38.13 56.94
C ARG A 570 44.11 -37.97 58.24
N LEU A 571 44.21 -36.75 58.77
CA LEU A 571 44.86 -36.45 60.05
C LEU A 571 44.08 -37.05 61.24
N GLN A 572 42.74 -37.05 61.20
CA GLN A 572 41.88 -37.77 62.14
C GLN A 572 42.10 -39.29 62.06
N GLY A 573 42.18 -39.87 60.86
CA GLY A 573 42.51 -41.28 60.67
C GLY A 573 43.87 -41.66 61.25
N VAL A 574 44.89 -40.81 61.03
CA VAL A 574 46.23 -40.98 61.65
C VAL A 574 46.16 -40.84 63.18
N LEU A 575 45.38 -39.88 63.69
CA LEU A 575 45.18 -39.71 65.14
C LEU A 575 44.49 -40.93 65.75
N ASN A 576 43.43 -41.44 65.13
CA ASN A 576 42.70 -42.64 65.57
C ASN A 576 43.61 -43.87 65.57
N LEU A 577 44.41 -44.09 64.52
CA LEU A 577 45.42 -45.16 64.51
C LEU A 577 46.48 -45.00 65.62
N LYS A 578 46.75 -43.78 66.09
CA LYS A 578 47.62 -43.55 67.26
C LYS A 578 46.88 -43.75 68.58
N THR A 579 45.61 -43.35 68.72
CA THR A 579 44.83 -43.65 69.92
C THR A 579 44.58 -45.14 70.06
N ASP A 580 44.27 -45.86 68.98
CA ASP A 580 44.04 -47.31 69.00
C ASP A 580 45.33 -48.07 69.34
N ALA A 581 46.49 -47.60 68.86
CA ALA A 581 47.79 -48.14 69.27
C ALA A 581 48.08 -47.86 70.77
N VAL A 582 47.71 -46.69 71.30
CA VAL A 582 47.84 -46.38 72.73
C VAL A 582 46.88 -47.22 73.56
N PHE A 583 45.59 -47.30 73.19
CA PHE A 583 44.59 -48.14 73.85
C PHE A 583 45.01 -49.61 73.81
N GLY A 584 45.48 -50.15 72.68
CA GLY A 584 46.00 -51.52 72.59
C GLY A 584 47.20 -51.79 73.51
N MET A 585 48.10 -50.81 73.66
CA MET A 585 49.22 -50.89 74.61
C MET A 585 48.76 -50.77 76.07
N GLU A 586 47.72 -49.97 76.35
CA GLU A 586 47.09 -49.88 77.67
C GLU A 586 46.31 -51.15 78.03
N ASP A 587 45.60 -51.73 77.07
CA ASP A 587 44.90 -53.02 77.18
C ASP A 587 45.90 -54.16 77.43
N MET A 588 47.00 -54.20 76.70
CA MET A 588 48.06 -55.20 76.93
C MET A 588 48.70 -55.02 78.31
N LYS A 589 48.96 -53.77 78.74
CA LYS A 589 49.43 -53.41 80.08
C LYS A 589 48.41 -53.79 81.18
N GLN A 590 47.11 -53.65 80.95
CA GLN A 590 46.05 -54.08 81.87
C GLN A 590 45.93 -55.60 81.92
N ARG A 591 45.91 -56.30 80.78
CA ARG A 591 45.88 -57.76 80.70
C ARG A 591 47.12 -58.39 81.34
N LEU A 592 48.30 -57.79 81.18
CA LEU A 592 49.52 -58.22 81.86
C LEU A 592 49.45 -57.99 83.39
N LYS A 593 48.87 -56.87 83.85
CA LYS A 593 48.60 -56.67 85.29
C LYS A 593 47.63 -57.72 85.83
N MET A 594 46.47 -57.89 85.18
CA MET A 594 45.46 -58.88 85.57
C MET A 594 46.05 -60.29 85.60
N ASN A 595 46.78 -60.71 84.57
CA ASN A 595 47.41 -62.03 84.55
C ASN A 595 48.46 -62.19 85.66
N MET A 596 49.23 -61.15 85.99
CA MET A 596 50.17 -61.17 87.12
C MET A 596 49.46 -61.20 88.49
N GLU A 597 48.29 -60.59 88.61
CA GLU A 597 47.44 -60.62 89.81
C GLU A 597 46.71 -61.97 89.95
N GLU A 598 46.07 -62.47 88.89
CA GLU A 598 45.54 -63.84 88.78
C GLU A 598 46.60 -64.88 89.10
N ARG A 599 47.82 -64.77 88.55
CA ARG A 599 48.91 -65.71 88.82
C ARG A 599 49.41 -65.63 90.26
N LYS A 600 49.37 -64.45 90.87
CA LYS A 600 49.65 -64.24 92.30
C LYS A 600 48.53 -64.82 93.17
N GLU A 601 47.27 -64.72 92.76
CA GLU A 601 46.13 -65.36 93.44
C GLU A 601 46.11 -66.88 93.26
N GLU A 602 46.43 -67.41 92.08
CA GLU A 602 46.67 -68.83 91.84
C GLU A 602 47.77 -69.37 92.76
N LEU A 603 48.91 -68.67 92.84
CA LEU A 603 50.01 -69.06 93.73
C LEU A 603 49.57 -69.01 95.19
N GLN A 604 48.87 -67.96 95.63
CA GLN A 604 48.26 -67.93 96.95
C GLN A 604 47.22 -69.03 97.16
N GLY A 605 46.45 -69.41 96.14
CA GLY A 605 45.46 -70.49 96.18
C GLY A 605 46.12 -71.85 96.32
N ARG A 606 47.20 -72.09 95.57
CA ARG A 606 48.08 -73.26 95.69
C ARG A 606 48.71 -73.32 97.08
N PHE A 607 49.28 -72.22 97.60
CA PHE A 607 49.78 -72.16 98.97
C PHE A 607 48.68 -72.39 100.04
N LYS A 608 47.49 -71.79 99.87
CA LYS A 608 46.33 -72.00 100.77
C LYS A 608 45.87 -73.45 100.73
N ASN A 609 45.86 -74.10 99.57
CA ASN A 609 45.47 -75.51 99.42
C ASN A 609 46.54 -76.47 99.95
N GLN A 610 47.82 -76.26 99.65
CA GLN A 610 48.93 -76.99 100.29
C GLN A 610 48.89 -76.85 101.82
N HIS A 611 48.55 -75.66 102.35
CA HIS A 611 48.38 -75.45 103.80
C HIS A 611 47.11 -76.11 104.36
N LYS A 612 46.04 -76.26 103.57
CA LYS A 612 44.87 -77.09 103.92
C LYS A 612 45.23 -78.57 103.90
N GLU A 613 45.96 -79.05 102.89
CA GLU A 613 46.43 -80.44 102.76
C GLU A 613 47.35 -80.79 103.93
N ILE A 614 48.31 -79.94 104.29
CA ILE A 614 49.17 -80.10 105.47
C ILE A 614 48.32 -80.12 106.76
N LYS A 615 47.25 -79.32 106.86
CA LYS A 615 46.31 -79.37 108.00
C LYS A 615 45.45 -80.63 108.01
N ALA A 616 44.95 -81.08 106.85
CA ALA A 616 44.16 -82.28 106.68
C ALA A 616 44.99 -83.52 107.00
N LEU A 617 46.20 -83.65 106.46
CA LEU A 617 47.15 -84.72 106.80
C LEU A 617 47.52 -84.70 108.29
N ARG A 618 47.70 -83.53 108.93
CA ARG A 618 47.88 -83.44 110.39
C ARG A 618 46.63 -83.90 111.16
N GLN A 619 45.43 -83.56 110.70
CA GLN A 619 44.17 -84.01 111.27
C GLN A 619 43.93 -85.50 111.04
N GLU A 620 44.32 -86.07 109.90
CA GLU A 620 44.27 -87.48 109.58
C GLU A 620 45.28 -88.27 110.41
N ILE A 621 46.52 -87.81 110.55
CA ILE A 621 47.50 -88.38 111.49
C ILE A 621 46.95 -88.38 112.92
N HIS A 622 46.26 -87.31 113.34
CA HIS A 622 45.60 -87.25 114.64
C HIS A 622 44.40 -88.22 114.75
N CYS A 623 43.52 -88.25 113.75
CA CYS A 623 42.36 -89.14 113.69
C CYS A 623 42.73 -90.61 113.54
N LEU A 624 43.83 -90.94 112.85
CA LEU A 624 44.42 -92.28 112.76
C LEU A 624 45.12 -92.65 114.07
N SER A 625 45.76 -91.69 114.77
CA SER A 625 46.27 -91.92 116.13
C SER A 625 45.14 -92.19 117.13
N LEU A 626 44.02 -91.46 117.04
CA LEU A 626 42.80 -91.69 117.82
C LEU A 626 42.12 -93.01 117.45
N LYS A 627 41.97 -93.32 116.16
CA LYS A 627 41.44 -94.63 115.70
C LYS A 627 42.35 -95.78 116.13
N LYS A 628 43.67 -95.64 116.07
CA LYS A 628 44.63 -96.65 116.57
C LYS A 628 44.45 -96.88 118.07
N LYS A 629 44.38 -95.82 118.89
CA LYS A 629 44.08 -95.94 120.33
C LYS A 629 42.71 -96.58 120.59
N ARG A 630 41.67 -96.18 119.85
CA ARG A 630 40.30 -96.70 119.98
C ARG A 630 40.19 -98.16 119.57
N LEU A 631 40.87 -98.56 118.49
CA LEU A 631 40.92 -99.95 118.02
C LEU A 631 41.71 -100.84 118.97
N TYR A 632 42.82 -100.39 119.54
CA TYR A 632 43.51 -101.10 120.64
C TYR A 632 42.55 -101.38 121.80
N LEU A 633 41.87 -100.34 122.32
CA LEU A 633 40.88 -100.47 123.40
C LEU A 633 39.64 -101.31 123.01
N GLN A 634 39.30 -101.41 121.73
CA GLN A 634 38.23 -102.30 121.25
C GLN A 634 38.72 -103.74 121.07
N CYS A 635 39.97 -103.97 120.70
CA CYS A 635 40.58 -105.31 120.64
C CYS A 635 40.70 -105.92 122.04
N GLU A 636 41.21 -105.17 123.03
CA GLU A 636 41.23 -105.61 124.44
C GLU A 636 39.82 -105.99 124.94
N LYS A 637 38.84 -105.11 124.70
CA LYS A 637 37.44 -105.34 125.09
C LYS A 637 36.78 -106.49 124.33
N LEU A 638 37.19 -106.77 123.09
CA LEU A 638 36.68 -107.89 122.32
C LEU A 638 37.34 -109.22 122.70
N GLN A 639 38.64 -109.24 123.04
CA GLN A 639 39.30 -110.42 123.61
C GLN A 639 38.63 -110.86 124.91
N ALA A 640 38.50 -109.94 125.88
CA ALA A 640 37.85 -110.23 127.16
C ALA A 640 36.36 -110.67 127.01
N LYS A 641 35.69 -110.24 125.93
CA LYS A 641 34.31 -110.63 125.63
C LYS A 641 34.19 -111.94 124.82
N TYR A 642 35.20 -112.30 124.03
CA TYR A 642 35.27 -113.61 123.35
C TYR A 642 35.58 -114.73 124.34
N GLU A 643 36.51 -114.52 125.28
CA GLU A 643 36.85 -115.49 126.33
C GLU A 643 35.66 -115.81 127.25
N THR A 644 34.75 -114.86 127.45
CA THR A 644 33.55 -115.04 128.30
C THR A 644 32.34 -115.59 127.54
N LEU A 645 32.13 -115.22 126.26
CA LEU A 645 30.99 -115.72 125.48
C LEU A 645 31.19 -117.15 124.93
N LEU A 646 32.42 -117.65 124.83
CA LEU A 646 32.69 -119.05 124.41
C LEU A 646 32.28 -120.13 125.44
N ARG A 647 31.52 -119.77 126.50
CA ARG A 647 31.04 -120.70 127.55
C ARG A 647 29.50 -120.86 127.67
N ARG A 648 28.65 -120.28 126.78
CA ARG A 648 27.16 -120.46 126.69
C ARG A 648 26.56 -119.80 125.39
N THR A 649 25.48 -120.30 124.74
CA THR A 649 24.97 -119.90 123.35
C THR A 649 23.40 -119.93 123.20
N LYS A 650 22.63 -119.73 122.08
CA LYS A 650 22.78 -119.56 120.59
C LYS A 650 21.45 -119.08 119.87
N PHE A 651 21.48 -118.73 118.56
CA PHE A 651 20.42 -118.81 117.48
C PHE A 651 19.16 -117.86 117.44
N GLU A 652 18.50 -117.50 116.29
CA GLU A 652 19.00 -117.09 114.93
C GLU A 652 18.05 -116.19 114.00
N PRO A 653 16.92 -116.61 113.34
CA PRO A 653 16.56 -116.09 111.96
C PRO A 653 15.06 -115.75 111.55
N GLY A 654 14.81 -115.04 110.40
CA GLY A 654 13.56 -115.13 109.55
C GLY A 654 12.94 -113.90 108.77
N ASP A 655 12.78 -114.00 107.41
CA ASP A 655 11.71 -113.53 106.44
C ASP A 655 11.50 -112.08 105.79
N LYS A 656 10.89 -112.02 104.56
CA LYS A 656 10.08 -110.99 103.77
C LYS A 656 10.61 -110.08 102.58
N ARG A 657 9.65 -109.55 101.74
CA ARG A 657 9.75 -108.84 100.39
C ARG A 657 8.72 -107.67 100.19
N SER A 658 8.91 -106.70 99.24
CA SER A 658 7.82 -106.07 98.38
C SER A 658 8.28 -105.01 97.29
N PRO A 659 7.47 -104.66 96.23
CA PRO A 659 7.78 -103.67 95.16
C PRO A 659 6.70 -102.56 94.85
N GLN A 660 7.04 -101.44 94.16
CA GLN A 660 6.06 -100.42 93.66
C GLN A 660 6.53 -99.49 92.48
N LEU A 661 6.53 -99.92 91.19
CA LEU A 661 6.59 -98.98 90.04
C LEU A 661 6.01 -99.57 88.73
N LEU A 662 5.39 -98.69 87.92
CA LEU A 662 5.14 -98.82 86.47
C LEU A 662 4.22 -99.96 85.93
N ILE A 663 3.02 -100.10 86.48
CA ILE A 663 1.84 -100.57 85.72
C ILE A 663 0.67 -99.60 85.99
N ALA A 664 0.56 -98.53 85.19
CA ALA A 664 -0.38 -97.43 85.48
C ALA A 664 -1.10 -96.82 84.25
N ASN A 665 -0.49 -96.84 83.05
CA ASN A 665 -0.96 -96.09 81.88
C ASN A 665 -1.32 -97.00 80.68
N ALA A 666 -1.96 -98.14 80.91
CA ALA A 666 -2.30 -99.10 79.85
C ALA A 666 -3.66 -99.81 80.03
N SER A 667 -4.52 -99.34 80.95
CA SER A 667 -5.72 -100.08 81.36
C SER A 667 -6.87 -99.17 81.81
N LYS A 668 -7.21 -98.14 80.99
CA LYS A 668 -8.37 -97.25 81.24
C LYS A 668 -9.22 -96.87 80.03
N GLU A 669 -8.97 -97.45 78.85
CA GLU A 669 -9.78 -97.25 77.64
C GLU A 669 -10.36 -98.58 77.07
N GLN A 670 -10.44 -99.63 77.89
CA GLN A 670 -11.00 -100.94 77.51
C GLN A 670 -12.03 -101.53 78.52
N GLU A 671 -12.66 -100.71 79.36
CA GLU A 671 -13.72 -101.19 80.28
C GLU A 671 -15.09 -100.51 80.10
N SER A 672 -15.20 -99.39 79.36
CA SER A 672 -16.48 -98.67 79.17
C SER A 672 -17.37 -99.22 78.05
N MET A 673 -16.96 -100.30 77.36
CA MET A 673 -17.70 -100.93 76.25
C MET A 673 -18.06 -102.40 76.54
N GLN A 674 -18.26 -102.75 77.83
CA GLN A 674 -18.79 -104.05 78.27
C GLN A 674 -19.91 -103.92 79.32
N GLN A 675 -20.72 -102.86 79.25
CA GLN A 675 -21.89 -102.66 80.12
C GLN A 675 -23.23 -102.49 79.36
N GLU A 676 -23.42 -103.24 78.27
CA GLU A 676 -24.73 -103.38 77.59
C GLU A 676 -25.35 -104.79 77.73
N GLY A 677 -24.69 -105.74 78.41
CA GLY A 677 -25.13 -107.14 78.45
C GLY A 677 -26.37 -107.42 79.33
N TYR A 678 -26.52 -106.75 80.47
CA TYR A 678 -27.43 -107.20 81.54
C TYR A 678 -28.91 -106.79 81.40
N ASN A 679 -29.24 -105.81 80.55
CA ASN A 679 -30.63 -105.36 80.37
C ASN A 679 -31.42 -106.17 79.30
N LEU A 680 -30.79 -107.17 78.65
CA LEU A 680 -31.45 -108.07 77.71
C LEU A 680 -31.87 -109.41 78.32
N GLU A 681 -31.37 -109.78 79.52
CA GLU A 681 -31.80 -111.00 80.20
C GLU A 681 -33.24 -110.89 80.77
N GLN A 682 -33.73 -109.66 81.00
CA GLN A 682 -35.08 -109.42 81.52
C GLN A 682 -36.21 -109.76 80.52
N GLN A 683 -35.93 -109.82 79.21
CA GLN A 683 -36.91 -110.16 78.16
C GLN A 683 -37.12 -111.68 77.97
N VAL A 684 -36.44 -112.53 78.74
CA VAL A 684 -36.48 -114.02 78.59
C VAL A 684 -37.47 -114.68 79.56
N GLN A 685 -38.25 -113.89 80.31
CA GLN A 685 -39.09 -114.37 81.41
C GLN A 685 -40.61 -114.20 81.16
N GLU A 686 -41.04 -113.19 80.38
CA GLU A 686 -42.47 -112.93 80.09
C GLU A 686 -43.06 -113.94 79.09
N VAL A 687 -42.29 -114.38 78.08
CA VAL A 687 -42.70 -115.33 77.02
C VAL A 687 -43.00 -116.76 77.54
N LYS A 688 -42.91 -117.00 78.86
CA LYS A 688 -43.14 -118.31 79.49
C LYS A 688 -44.51 -118.48 80.14
N GLU A 689 -45.32 -117.42 80.24
CA GLU A 689 -46.65 -117.50 80.87
C GLU A 689 -47.79 -117.59 79.83
N GLU A 690 -47.64 -117.00 78.64
CA GLU A 690 -48.67 -116.97 77.59
C GLU A 690 -49.03 -118.36 77.03
N ILE A 691 -48.10 -119.32 77.06
CA ILE A 691 -48.28 -120.67 76.49
C ILE A 691 -49.28 -121.53 77.29
N ARG A 692 -49.66 -121.15 78.51
CA ARG A 692 -50.64 -121.89 79.33
C ARG A 692 -52.08 -121.35 79.26
N ALA A 693 -52.31 -120.23 78.59
CA ALA A 693 -53.63 -119.59 78.55
C ALA A 693 -54.52 -120.01 77.35
N LEU A 694 -53.95 -120.66 76.33
CA LEU A 694 -54.63 -120.91 75.05
C LEU A 694 -55.30 -122.29 74.93
N GLU A 695 -55.04 -123.24 75.85
CA GLU A 695 -55.58 -124.60 75.76
C GLU A 695 -57.02 -124.74 76.32
N GLY A 696 -57.49 -123.78 77.13
CA GLY A 696 -58.84 -123.82 77.73
C GLY A 696 -59.97 -123.28 76.85
N ALA A 697 -59.68 -122.34 75.94
CA ALA A 697 -60.69 -121.55 75.23
C ALA A 697 -61.41 -122.28 74.07
N VAL A 698 -61.17 -123.58 73.88
CA VAL A 698 -61.60 -124.35 72.69
C VAL A 698 -62.82 -125.23 72.95
N ASP A 699 -63.13 -125.57 74.20
CA ASP A 699 -64.26 -126.45 74.54
C ASP A 699 -65.57 -125.68 74.82
N ASP A 700 -65.53 -124.55 75.54
CA ASP A 700 -66.71 -123.71 75.81
C ASP A 700 -67.46 -123.24 74.54
N VAL A 701 -66.72 -123.08 73.43
CA VAL A 701 -67.27 -122.64 72.14
C VAL A 701 -68.18 -123.71 71.49
N LYS A 702 -68.11 -124.97 71.94
CA LYS A 702 -68.89 -126.08 71.37
C LYS A 702 -70.32 -126.11 71.91
N GLU A 703 -70.51 -126.00 73.23
CA GLU A 703 -71.86 -126.01 73.84
C GLU A 703 -72.71 -124.81 73.40
N ALA A 704 -72.10 -123.61 73.31
CA ALA A 704 -72.80 -122.39 72.90
C ALA A 704 -73.42 -122.47 71.48
N ASN A 705 -72.86 -123.30 70.59
CA ASN A 705 -73.31 -123.45 69.21
C ASN A 705 -74.56 -124.34 69.04
N GLU A 706 -74.90 -125.18 70.00
CA GLU A 706 -76.07 -126.06 69.90
C GLU A 706 -77.37 -125.34 70.29
N LEU A 707 -77.34 -124.57 71.40
CA LEU A 707 -78.48 -123.79 71.87
C LEU A 707 -78.97 -122.76 70.85
N LEU A 708 -78.05 -122.14 70.10
CA LEU A 708 -78.37 -121.15 69.07
C LEU A 708 -79.20 -121.74 67.89
N ARG A 709 -79.20 -123.06 67.71
CA ARG A 709 -79.94 -123.74 66.63
C ARG A 709 -81.41 -124.01 66.97
N HIS A 710 -81.87 -123.71 68.18
CA HIS A 710 -83.26 -123.95 68.60
C HIS A 710 -84.12 -122.68 68.65
N SER A 711 -83.53 -121.48 68.72
CA SER A 711 -84.26 -120.21 68.79
C SER A 711 -84.96 -119.79 67.49
N TYR A 712 -84.42 -120.15 66.32
CA TYR A 712 -84.88 -119.66 65.01
C TYR A 712 -86.11 -120.39 64.40
N ARG A 713 -86.91 -121.13 65.19
CA ARG A 713 -88.13 -121.82 64.70
C ARG A 713 -89.33 -120.88 64.53
N SER A 714 -89.41 -120.26 63.36
CA SER A 714 -90.53 -119.43 62.87
C SER A 714 -91.90 -120.17 62.88
N PRO A 715 -93.05 -119.50 63.09
CA PRO A 715 -94.33 -120.16 63.41
C PRO A 715 -94.79 -121.28 62.47
N LYS A 716 -94.58 -121.14 61.15
CA LYS A 716 -94.96 -122.17 60.14
C LYS A 716 -94.20 -123.50 60.25
N MET A 717 -93.20 -123.60 61.13
CA MET A 717 -92.45 -124.84 61.42
C MET A 717 -92.91 -125.55 62.70
N LYS A 718 -93.91 -125.04 63.43
CA LYS A 718 -94.39 -125.69 64.68
C LYS A 718 -95.41 -126.79 64.41
N GLU A 719 -96.44 -126.50 63.61
CA GLU A 719 -97.54 -127.44 63.29
C GLU A 719 -97.02 -128.78 62.75
N LEU A 720 -96.02 -128.76 61.85
CA LEU A 720 -95.36 -129.94 61.27
C LEU A 720 -94.44 -130.70 62.24
N ALA A 721 -94.04 -130.10 63.37
CA ALA A 721 -93.19 -130.74 64.37
C ALA A 721 -94.01 -131.45 65.45
N ASP A 722 -95.17 -130.89 65.82
CA ASP A 722 -96.00 -131.41 66.91
C ASP A 722 -96.68 -132.74 66.52
N GLU A 723 -97.09 -132.93 65.25
CA GLU A 723 -97.57 -134.22 64.74
C GLU A 723 -96.49 -135.32 64.80
N GLN A 724 -95.24 -134.98 64.47
CA GLN A 724 -94.11 -135.92 64.53
C GLN A 724 -93.71 -136.28 65.96
N LEU A 725 -93.95 -135.37 66.92
CA LEU A 725 -93.71 -135.62 68.34
C LEU A 725 -94.77 -136.57 68.92
N GLN A 726 -96.04 -136.40 68.56
CA GLN A 726 -97.13 -137.28 69.03
C GLN A 726 -96.92 -138.73 68.56
N LEU A 727 -96.57 -138.94 67.27
CA LEU A 727 -96.28 -140.27 66.73
C LEU A 727 -95.06 -140.95 67.40
N LYS A 728 -94.09 -140.19 67.92
CA LYS A 728 -93.01 -140.75 68.74
C LYS A 728 -93.48 -141.17 70.13
N ILE A 729 -94.26 -140.33 70.80
CA ILE A 729 -94.76 -140.58 72.16
C ILE A 729 -95.66 -141.82 72.22
N GLU A 730 -96.42 -142.12 71.16
CA GLU A 730 -97.20 -143.36 71.06
C GLU A 730 -96.30 -144.60 70.89
N LEU A 731 -95.22 -144.48 70.11
CA LEU A 731 -94.26 -145.55 69.84
C LEU A 731 -93.37 -145.85 71.07
N GLU A 732 -92.97 -144.81 71.81
CA GLU A 732 -92.21 -144.93 73.07
C GLU A 732 -93.05 -145.60 74.17
N LYS A 733 -94.33 -145.23 74.34
CA LYS A 733 -95.24 -145.91 75.29
C LYS A 733 -95.48 -147.38 74.95
N ALA A 734 -95.51 -147.73 73.67
CA ALA A 734 -95.59 -149.13 73.25
C ALA A 734 -94.32 -149.91 73.65
N LEU A 735 -93.13 -149.31 73.50
CA LEU A 735 -91.85 -149.90 73.91
C LEU A 735 -91.71 -150.02 75.43
N GLU A 736 -92.15 -149.03 76.21
CA GLU A 736 -92.18 -149.11 77.68
C GLU A 736 -93.05 -150.28 78.16
N SER A 737 -94.24 -150.47 77.57
CA SER A 737 -95.13 -151.59 77.91
C SER A 737 -94.53 -152.98 77.62
N LEU A 738 -93.67 -153.08 76.59
CA LEU A 738 -92.89 -154.28 76.29
C LEU A 738 -91.72 -154.46 77.27
N HIS A 739 -91.06 -153.37 77.63
CA HIS A 739 -89.88 -153.40 78.49
C HIS A 739 -90.24 -153.73 79.96
N ASP A 740 -91.35 -153.22 80.48
CA ASP A 740 -91.84 -153.60 81.81
C ASP A 740 -92.36 -155.04 81.85
N ARG A 741 -92.92 -155.53 80.74
CA ARG A 741 -93.24 -156.96 80.60
C ARG A 741 -91.99 -157.84 80.62
N GLN A 742 -90.90 -157.41 79.98
CA GLN A 742 -89.60 -158.09 80.07
C GLN A 742 -89.01 -158.06 81.49
N LYS A 743 -89.14 -156.96 82.24
CA LYS A 743 -88.72 -156.90 83.66
C LYS A 743 -89.55 -157.83 84.55
N LEU A 744 -90.84 -158.01 84.26
CA LEU A 744 -91.70 -158.98 84.94
C LEU A 744 -91.29 -160.44 84.64
N GLU A 745 -90.93 -160.75 83.39
CA GLU A 745 -90.41 -162.07 83.03
C GLU A 745 -89.01 -162.33 83.62
N GLN A 746 -88.13 -161.32 83.68
CA GLN A 746 -86.80 -161.41 84.29
C GLN A 746 -86.87 -161.59 85.82
N SER A 747 -87.70 -160.82 86.54
CA SER A 747 -87.87 -160.97 87.99
C SER A 747 -88.50 -162.32 88.39
N LEU A 748 -89.38 -162.89 87.55
CA LEU A 748 -89.89 -164.26 87.71
C LEU A 748 -88.87 -165.36 87.38
N LEU A 749 -87.81 -165.05 86.61
CA LEU A 749 -86.68 -165.95 86.35
C LEU A 749 -85.63 -165.89 87.47
N GLU A 750 -85.31 -164.70 87.98
CA GLU A 750 -84.33 -164.53 89.05
C GLU A 750 -84.81 -165.13 90.39
N GLN A 751 -86.10 -165.02 90.73
CA GLN A 751 -86.65 -165.69 91.92
C GLN A 751 -86.74 -167.22 91.78
N LYS A 752 -86.79 -167.77 90.56
CA LYS A 752 -86.83 -169.23 90.35
C LYS A 752 -85.48 -169.93 90.47
N ASN A 753 -84.37 -169.19 90.48
CA ASN A 753 -83.02 -169.75 90.66
C ASN A 753 -82.51 -169.69 92.11
N VAL A 754 -83.37 -169.38 93.08
CA VAL A 754 -83.04 -169.38 94.53
C VAL A 754 -83.85 -170.40 95.34
N SER A 755 -84.94 -170.97 94.80
CA SER A 755 -85.63 -172.13 95.40
C SER A 755 -85.94 -173.22 94.36
N ALA A 756 -84.89 -173.96 94.02
CA ALA A 756 -84.96 -175.34 93.55
C ALA A 756 -83.64 -176.00 93.99
N LEU A 757 -83.62 -177.07 94.79
CA LEU A 757 -84.71 -177.98 95.16
C LEU A 757 -85.29 -177.69 96.56
N PHE A 758 -86.31 -176.85 96.64
CA PHE A 758 -87.69 -177.27 96.96
C PHE A 758 -88.70 -176.18 96.58
#